data_AF-A0A842TUR6-F1
#
_entry.id   AF-A0A842TUR6-F1
#
_cell.length_a   1.000
_cell.length_b   1.000
_cell.length_c   1.000
_cell.angle_alpha   90.00
_cell.angle_beta   90.00
_cell.angle_gamma   90.00
#
_symmetry.space_group_name_H-M   'P 1'
#
loop_
_entity.id
_entity.type
_entity.pdbx_description
1 polymer ?
#
loop_
_entity_poly.entity_id
_entity_poly.type
_entity_poly.pdbx_seq_one_letter_code
_entity_poly.pdbx_strand_id
1 'polypeptide(L)'
;MDNRIKIVLIILIMQLVLVSAQDSDNPVVIDKETQIGNEINPKIDNEYIIGKDVKIEGRKVTVEEGGFIKIKHDDGTRTYDDFQEESIFIFNEKGEITEAHFKSGDSRNYQLGNVEFYVPRNSDVDFKDGRALIKIPKNSDIKNPKVIDQESSNDRIITYQIPVGETRNFKSSDTGTSYAVSTGNNNEGLRLNFDSYGTYFDNQQIVINKVAVRNLNNAKVYIDFRGTPNGMYRGAYVSLNREQGRIVLGSNMPGNDVSMMFFDGNSYGVYIEQNDHFVVKAIGSQQGSYVSIHNRLNKGKVPYMQTFNHFAINQDQKSSFFHQGNLHITKSGTVVGDFGSGGTGLCPVEIDSYRTAPDVITPVLKGGDVFVIGNDGGMGWGPDPRYVFGNSYGGKYPGLYHGVSNLVEYNAAPSHETLKRLFPHLTLNDRAGVTNNPKEMKKLIDILMSTPKETTDSLNRLTLLNSAGYAGMASPGHVRLNCGRGGISPGVARHEFGHIRDFVVGWNRNSEFNRDWYSVGGNRGPHTRNYGYSGAEDTSTFVEMVYRDSWHGGRGAGSRTFRSWEEALSSGYSYHKQIRGRVAVFVKYGFMTEAEGKRIFGLAGLPFDRSMINKYIQEGKVGSGYTGGRSGWGWNNWWN
;
A
#
# COMPACT_ATOMS: atom_id res chain seq x y z
N MET A 1 23.39 67.44 12.53
CA MET A 1 23.16 68.16 13.81
C MET A 1 21.81 67.71 14.36
N ASP A 2 21.66 67.10 15.53
CA ASP A 2 22.67 66.67 16.48
C ASP A 2 22.08 65.65 17.48
N ASN A 3 22.88 64.64 17.78
CA ASN A 3 22.67 63.54 18.73
C ASN A 3 22.74 64.02 20.19
N ARG A 4 21.66 64.54 20.78
CA ARG A 4 21.68 64.96 22.21
C ARG A 4 20.45 64.63 23.07
N ILE A 5 19.66 63.60 22.73
CA ILE A 5 18.49 63.18 23.57
C ILE A 5 18.47 61.65 23.83
N LYS A 6 19.63 61.00 24.03
CA LYS A 6 19.67 59.57 24.45
C LYS A 6 20.57 59.26 25.66
N ILE A 7 21.08 60.27 26.38
CA ILE A 7 22.04 60.06 27.49
C ILE A 7 21.44 60.24 28.90
N VAL A 8 20.18 60.64 29.07
CA VAL A 8 19.66 60.99 30.41
C VAL A 8 18.84 59.87 31.10
N LEU A 9 18.53 58.75 30.43
CA LEU A 9 17.72 57.68 31.05
C LEU A 9 18.50 56.47 31.59
N ILE A 10 19.83 56.44 31.43
CA ILE A 10 20.67 55.29 31.85
C ILE A 10 21.42 55.55 33.19
N ILE A 11 21.41 56.77 33.71
CA ILE A 11 22.21 57.14 34.89
C ILE A 11 21.42 57.10 36.22
N LEU A 12 20.08 56.91 36.20
CA LEU A 12 19.28 56.97 37.43
C LEU A 12 18.92 55.61 38.08
N ILE A 13 19.39 54.47 37.55
CA ILE A 13 19.14 53.13 38.13
C ILE A 13 20.43 52.47 38.67
N MET A 14 21.59 53.13 38.54
CA MET A 14 22.84 52.71 39.18
C MET A 14 23.16 53.66 40.35
N GLN A 15 22.44 53.54 41.47
CA GLN A 15 22.90 53.88 42.83
C GLN A 15 21.67 53.90 43.76
N LEU A 16 21.26 52.73 44.27
CA LEU A 16 20.58 52.53 45.57
C LEU A 16 19.95 51.13 45.68
N VAL A 17 20.74 50.06 45.55
CA VAL A 17 20.54 48.83 46.35
C VAL A 17 21.91 48.15 46.54
N LEU A 18 22.65 48.62 47.54
CA LEU A 18 23.54 47.85 48.42
C LEU A 18 22.89 48.08 49.79
N VAL A 19 22.47 47.09 50.58
CA VAL A 19 23.29 46.11 51.30
C VAL A 19 22.36 45.01 51.89
N SER A 20 22.69 43.73 51.74
CA SER A 20 22.89 42.74 52.84
C SER A 20 22.96 41.28 52.34
N ALA A 21 23.73 40.45 53.07
CA ALA A 21 24.24 39.09 52.81
C ALA A 21 25.50 39.09 51.90
N GLN A 22 26.73 39.29 52.39
CA GLN A 22 27.49 38.63 53.47
C GLN A 22 27.77 37.13 53.25
N ASP A 23 29.06 36.86 53.03
CA ASP A 23 29.85 35.63 53.15
C ASP A 23 29.80 34.55 52.04
N SER A 24 30.69 34.67 51.04
CA SER A 24 32.03 34.03 51.08
C SER A 24 32.77 34.26 49.76
N ASP A 25 33.64 35.28 49.75
CA ASP A 25 34.66 35.45 48.72
C ASP A 25 35.70 34.34 48.86
N ASN A 26 35.66 33.34 47.97
CA ASN A 26 36.87 32.64 47.57
C ASN A 26 37.34 33.27 46.26
N PRO A 27 38.38 34.12 46.27
CA PRO A 27 39.02 34.52 45.03
C PRO A 27 39.57 33.27 44.36
N VAL A 28 39.19 33.03 43.10
CA VAL A 28 39.90 32.08 42.23
C VAL A 28 41.33 32.58 42.14
N VAL A 29 42.23 31.91 42.87
CA VAL A 29 43.67 32.13 42.75
C VAL A 29 44.08 31.58 41.39
N ILE A 30 44.32 32.48 40.44
CA ILE A 30 45.01 32.16 39.19
C ILE A 30 46.50 32.08 39.56
N ASP A 31 46.99 30.87 39.81
CA ASP A 31 48.44 30.64 39.90
C ASP A 31 49.04 30.92 38.52
N LYS A 32 49.74 32.04 38.41
CA LYS A 32 50.57 32.36 37.25
C LYS A 32 51.84 31.52 37.31
N GLU A 33 51.78 30.29 36.81
CA GLU A 33 52.98 29.65 36.28
C GLU A 33 53.03 29.80 34.77
N THR A 34 54.16 30.33 34.33
CA THR A 34 54.45 30.71 32.95
C THR A 34 54.92 29.45 32.22
N GLN A 35 54.22 29.01 31.17
CA GLN A 35 54.81 28.16 30.15
C GLN A 35 54.57 28.75 28.76
N ILE A 36 55.69 28.94 28.06
CA ILE A 36 55.80 29.42 26.69
C ILE A 36 55.15 28.35 25.81
N GLY A 37 53.98 28.69 25.26
CA GLY A 37 53.13 27.79 24.47
C GLY A 37 51.63 27.89 24.75
N ASN A 38 51.10 29.02 25.25
CA ASN A 38 49.67 29.36 25.42
C ASN A 38 48.73 28.25 25.95
N GLU A 39 49.18 27.35 26.82
CA GLU A 39 48.28 26.43 27.53
C GLU A 39 47.91 27.04 28.90
N ILE A 40 46.61 27.22 29.15
CA ILE A 40 46.06 27.70 30.42
C ILE A 40 45.37 26.53 31.12
N ASN A 41 45.65 26.35 32.42
CA ASN A 41 45.01 25.35 33.31
C ASN A 41 44.16 26.04 34.38
N PRO A 42 42.88 26.33 34.14
CA PRO A 42 41.96 26.87 35.12
C PRO A 42 41.17 25.75 35.82
N LYS A 43 40.90 25.95 37.10
CA LYS A 43 40.02 25.10 37.89
C LYS A 43 38.64 25.77 37.99
N ILE A 44 37.59 25.15 37.46
CA ILE A 44 36.20 25.60 37.63
C ILE A 44 35.48 24.58 38.51
N ASP A 45 35.10 24.98 39.73
CA ASP A 45 34.22 24.25 40.66
C ASP A 45 34.34 22.70 40.65
N ASN A 46 35.59 22.19 40.64
CA ASN A 46 36.04 20.78 40.66
C ASN A 46 36.44 20.10 39.33
N GLU A 47 36.30 20.75 38.17
CA GLU A 47 36.84 20.24 36.91
C GLU A 47 38.14 20.96 36.48
N TYR A 48 39.08 20.18 35.94
CA TYR A 48 40.30 20.69 35.33
C TYR A 48 40.03 20.97 33.86
N ILE A 49 40.06 22.26 33.49
CA ILE A 49 40.05 22.69 32.10
C ILE A 49 41.50 22.87 31.66
N ILE A 50 41.84 22.43 30.45
CA ILE A 50 43.13 22.71 29.82
C ILE A 50 42.81 23.31 28.46
N GLY A 51 43.24 24.53 28.17
CA GLY A 51 42.91 25.16 26.90
C GLY A 51 44.06 25.88 26.26
N LYS A 52 44.03 25.97 24.93
CA LYS A 52 44.93 26.78 24.11
C LYS A 52 44.13 27.85 23.38
N ASP A 53 44.66 29.07 23.39
CA ASP A 53 44.04 30.26 22.80
C ASP A 53 42.63 30.48 23.38
N VAL A 54 42.57 30.45 24.72
CA VAL A 54 41.33 30.55 25.51
C VAL A 54 41.31 31.79 26.39
N LYS A 55 40.12 32.39 26.51
CA LYS A 55 39.81 33.49 27.43
C LYS A 55 38.74 33.05 28.42
N ILE A 56 38.92 33.34 29.71
CA ILE A 56 38.01 32.90 30.78
C ILE A 56 37.51 34.09 31.57
N GLU A 57 36.20 34.20 31.68
CA GLU A 57 35.48 35.25 32.39
C GLU A 57 34.41 34.61 33.30
N GLY A 58 34.78 34.34 34.56
CA GLY A 58 33.93 33.57 35.48
C GLY A 58 33.73 32.14 34.98
N ARG A 59 32.47 31.77 34.70
CA ARG A 59 32.10 30.45 34.15
C ARG A 59 31.97 30.42 32.62
N LYS A 60 32.29 31.53 31.94
CA LYS A 60 32.31 31.60 30.47
C LYS A 60 33.74 31.37 29.98
N VAL A 61 33.91 30.39 29.10
CA VAL A 61 35.17 30.11 28.39
C VAL A 61 34.96 30.42 26.91
N THR A 62 35.81 31.27 26.36
CA THR A 62 35.84 31.62 24.94
C THR A 62 37.12 31.03 24.34
N VAL A 63 37.01 30.33 23.21
CA VAL A 63 38.11 29.67 22.50
C VAL A 63 38.23 30.33 21.13
N GLU A 64 39.42 30.83 20.79
CA GLU A 64 39.68 31.42 19.47
C GLU A 64 39.73 30.33 18.37
N GLU A 65 39.71 30.77 17.10
CA GLU A 65 39.81 29.87 15.93
C GLU A 65 41.07 28.97 16.04
N GLY A 66 40.90 27.67 15.79
CA GLY A 66 41.97 26.66 15.91
C GLY A 66 42.43 26.33 17.34
N GLY A 67 41.86 26.98 18.36
CA GLY A 67 42.10 26.69 19.77
C GLY A 67 41.43 25.40 20.24
N PHE A 68 41.60 25.06 21.52
CA PHE A 68 40.94 23.91 22.14
C PHE A 68 40.64 24.10 23.61
N ILE A 69 39.71 23.28 24.12
CA ILE A 69 39.52 22.99 25.54
C ILE A 69 39.50 21.48 25.78
N LYS A 70 40.13 21.04 26.86
CA LYS A 70 40.05 19.68 27.41
C LYS A 70 39.44 19.77 28.78
N ILE A 71 38.45 18.94 29.03
CA ILE A 71 37.71 18.90 30.29
C ILE A 71 37.90 17.52 30.91
N LYS A 72 38.41 17.48 32.14
CA LYS A 72 38.58 16.24 32.88
C LYS A 72 37.33 15.92 33.68
N HIS A 73 36.69 14.81 33.33
CA HIS A 73 35.59 14.20 34.06
C HIS A 73 36.07 12.92 34.78
N ASP A 74 35.23 12.37 35.65
CA ASP A 74 35.52 11.11 36.37
C ASP A 74 35.74 9.92 35.44
N ASP A 75 35.10 9.92 34.26
CA ASP A 75 35.17 8.86 33.24
C ASP A 75 36.28 9.06 32.20
N GLY A 76 37.00 10.20 32.23
CA GLY A 76 38.10 10.50 31.31
C GLY A 76 38.21 11.98 30.94
N THR A 77 39.04 12.28 29.95
CA THR A 77 39.22 13.65 29.43
C THR A 77 38.51 13.81 28.09
N ARG A 78 37.62 14.80 28.00
CA ARG A 78 36.91 15.17 26.76
C ARG A 78 37.62 16.35 26.11
N THR A 79 37.92 16.26 24.83
CA THR A 79 38.60 17.31 24.06
C THR A 79 37.62 17.94 23.07
N TYR A 80 37.54 19.26 23.07
CA TYR A 80 36.79 20.07 22.12
C TYR A 80 37.80 20.99 21.44
N ASP A 81 38.08 20.75 20.16
CA ASP A 81 39.10 21.43 19.40
C ASP A 81 38.65 21.65 17.94
N ASP A 82 39.55 22.25 17.15
CA ASP A 82 39.40 22.47 15.71
C ASP A 82 38.13 23.27 15.40
N PHE A 83 38.02 24.44 16.03
CA PHE A 83 36.93 25.38 15.76
C PHE A 83 37.31 26.29 14.60
N GLN A 84 36.36 26.56 13.70
CA GLN A 84 36.58 27.49 12.57
C GLN A 84 36.37 28.95 12.94
N GLU A 85 35.73 29.21 14.06
CA GLU A 85 35.35 30.54 14.53
C GLU A 85 35.44 30.57 16.05
N GLU A 86 35.35 31.76 16.63
CA GLU A 86 35.27 31.95 18.07
C GLU A 86 34.15 31.08 18.67
N SER A 87 34.51 30.30 19.68
CA SER A 87 33.63 29.33 20.31
C SER A 87 33.41 29.66 21.78
N ILE A 88 32.17 29.58 22.25
CA ILE A 88 31.77 29.98 23.60
C ILE A 88 31.23 28.76 24.34
N PHE A 89 31.68 28.55 25.58
CA PHE A 89 31.21 27.51 26.50
C PHE A 89 30.85 28.15 27.85
N ILE A 90 29.71 27.80 28.41
CA ILE A 90 29.25 28.25 29.73
C ILE A 90 29.05 27.03 30.62
N PHE A 91 29.61 27.10 31.83
CA PHE A 91 29.62 26.02 32.80
C PHE A 91 28.70 26.31 33.99
N ASN A 92 28.13 25.27 34.62
CA ASN A 92 27.44 25.39 35.90
C ASN A 92 28.40 25.25 37.11
N GLU A 93 27.83 25.30 38.32
CA GLU A 93 28.52 25.08 39.61
C GLU A 93 29.17 23.70 39.76
N LYS A 94 28.83 22.74 38.91
CA LYS A 94 29.38 21.38 38.94
C LYS A 94 30.44 21.18 37.86
N GLY A 95 30.79 22.21 37.10
CA GLY A 95 31.70 22.11 35.95
C GLY A 95 31.04 21.55 34.69
N GLU A 96 29.72 21.33 34.65
CA GLU A 96 29.05 20.80 33.47
C GLU A 96 28.73 21.92 32.47
N ILE A 97 28.89 21.65 31.16
CA ILE A 97 28.50 22.59 30.11
C ILE A 97 26.97 22.76 30.10
N THR A 98 26.50 24.00 30.30
CA THR A 98 25.08 24.37 30.20
C THR A 98 24.73 25.08 28.89
N GLU A 99 25.69 25.82 28.32
CA GLU A 99 25.56 26.44 27.01
C GLU A 99 26.84 26.29 26.19
N ALA A 100 26.72 26.09 24.88
CA ALA A 100 27.86 26.09 23.96
C ALA A 100 27.45 26.65 22.60
N HIS A 101 28.30 27.48 22.00
CA HIS A 101 28.14 28.03 20.66
C HIS A 101 29.45 27.87 19.91
N PHE A 102 29.47 27.07 18.84
CA PHE A 102 30.70 26.85 18.08
C PHE A 102 30.42 26.40 16.65
N LYS A 103 31.45 26.51 15.80
CA LYS A 103 31.45 25.98 14.44
C LYS A 103 32.54 24.93 14.26
N SER A 104 32.14 23.72 13.87
CA SER A 104 33.05 22.58 13.76
C SER A 104 34.03 22.71 12.58
N GLY A 105 35.31 22.42 12.80
CA GLY A 105 36.34 22.30 11.76
C GLY A 105 36.38 20.92 11.12
N ASP A 106 36.09 19.87 11.90
CA ASP A 106 36.10 18.47 11.48
C ASP A 106 34.83 17.71 11.91
N SER A 107 34.55 16.63 11.19
CA SER A 107 33.41 15.74 11.45
C SER A 107 33.70 14.79 12.62
N ARG A 108 33.00 14.91 13.74
CA ARG A 108 33.21 14.06 14.93
C ARG A 108 31.96 13.95 15.81
N ASN A 109 32.03 13.07 16.81
CA ASN A 109 31.04 13.06 17.87
C ASN A 109 31.41 14.07 18.96
N TYR A 110 30.44 14.86 19.40
CA TYR A 110 30.54 15.74 20.56
C TYR A 110 29.66 15.19 21.68
N GLN A 111 30.15 15.28 22.91
CA GLN A 111 29.42 14.90 24.12
C GLN A 111 29.06 16.16 24.90
N LEU A 112 27.83 16.69 24.72
CA LEU A 112 27.35 17.84 25.47
C LEU A 112 26.26 17.41 26.45
N GLY A 113 26.56 17.50 27.73
CA GLY A 113 25.71 16.95 28.79
C GLY A 113 25.61 15.43 28.69
N ASN A 114 24.39 14.89 28.69
CA ASN A 114 24.10 13.45 28.70
C ASN A 114 23.87 12.85 27.30
N VAL A 115 24.29 13.54 26.24
CA VAL A 115 24.12 13.05 24.87
C VAL A 115 25.40 13.18 24.06
N GLU A 116 25.75 12.10 23.38
CA GLU A 116 26.80 12.05 22.37
C GLU A 116 26.16 12.13 20.97
N PHE A 117 26.60 13.07 20.13
CA PHE A 117 26.01 13.26 18.81
C PHE A 117 27.01 13.68 17.76
N TYR A 118 26.76 13.27 16.53
CA TYR A 118 27.64 13.52 15.39
C TYR A 118 27.44 14.92 14.83
N VAL A 119 28.50 15.72 14.81
CA VAL A 119 28.51 17.04 14.19
C VAL A 119 29.37 16.95 12.94
N PRO A 120 28.80 17.13 11.74
CA PRO A 120 29.57 17.20 10.50
C PRO A 120 30.51 18.41 10.50
N ARG A 121 31.61 18.33 9.76
CA ARG A 121 32.50 19.48 9.45
C ARG A 121 31.69 20.68 8.95
N ASN A 122 32.07 21.89 9.38
CA ASN A 122 31.47 23.19 9.04
C ASN A 122 30.01 23.35 9.51
N SER A 123 29.62 22.69 10.60
CA SER A 123 28.27 22.84 11.18
C SER A 123 28.29 23.88 12.30
N ASP A 124 27.26 24.71 12.36
CA ASP A 124 27.02 25.59 13.51
C ASP A 124 26.27 24.79 14.58
N VAL A 125 26.77 24.84 15.82
CA VAL A 125 26.19 24.17 16.98
C VAL A 125 25.82 25.21 18.02
N ASP A 126 24.53 25.26 18.35
CA ASP A 126 23.95 26.04 19.44
C ASP A 126 23.38 25.08 20.50
N PHE A 127 24.05 24.93 21.63
CA PHE A 127 23.60 24.13 22.76
C PHE A 127 23.18 25.02 23.93
N LYS A 128 21.98 24.81 24.46
CA LYS A 128 21.45 25.55 25.61
C LYS A 128 20.36 24.75 26.32
N ASP A 129 20.39 24.74 27.65
CA ASP A 129 19.39 24.08 28.50
C ASP A 129 19.14 22.60 28.13
N GLY A 130 20.22 21.89 27.77
CA GLY A 130 20.14 20.47 27.39
C GLY A 130 19.58 20.22 25.98
N ARG A 131 19.41 21.25 25.15
CA ARG A 131 18.98 21.14 23.76
C ARG A 131 20.11 21.57 22.83
N ALA A 132 20.34 20.82 21.76
CA ALA A 132 21.32 21.15 20.74
C ALA A 132 20.62 21.43 19.41
N LEU A 133 20.90 22.57 18.79
CA LEU A 133 20.54 22.89 17.41
C LEU A 133 21.81 22.81 16.56
N ILE A 134 21.80 21.95 15.54
CA ILE A 134 22.94 21.71 14.66
C ILE A 134 22.51 22.09 13.24
N LYS A 135 23.06 23.18 12.70
CA LYS A 135 22.82 23.59 11.31
C LYS A 135 23.80 22.86 10.41
N ILE A 136 23.29 21.97 9.56
CA ILE A 136 24.13 21.04 8.80
C ILE A 136 24.48 21.62 7.41
N PRO A 137 25.76 21.67 7.01
CA PRO A 137 26.17 22.13 5.69
C PRO A 137 25.88 21.10 4.58
N LYS A 138 26.00 21.53 3.32
CA LYS A 138 25.78 20.69 2.13
C LYS A 138 26.61 19.40 2.18
N ASN A 139 26.08 18.32 1.59
CA ASN A 139 26.77 17.02 1.45
C ASN A 139 27.20 16.35 2.76
N SER A 140 26.53 16.65 3.87
CA SER A 140 26.80 16.01 5.16
C SER A 140 25.82 14.88 5.47
N ASP A 141 26.28 13.91 6.24
CA ASP A 141 25.48 12.82 6.77
C ASP A 141 24.86 13.18 8.13
N ILE A 142 23.68 12.62 8.39
CA ILE A 142 23.01 12.68 9.68
C ILE A 142 23.08 11.31 10.32
N LYS A 143 23.41 11.26 11.61
CA LYS A 143 23.48 10.03 12.41
C LYS A 143 22.65 10.16 13.67
N ASN A 144 22.15 9.02 14.15
CA ASN A 144 21.44 8.96 15.42
C ASN A 144 22.39 9.34 16.57
N PRO A 145 21.96 10.20 17.51
CA PRO A 145 22.68 10.46 18.73
C PRO A 145 22.59 9.25 19.67
N LYS A 146 23.52 9.19 20.61
CA LYS A 146 23.61 8.17 21.65
C LYS A 146 23.43 8.84 23.02
N VAL A 147 22.42 8.39 23.76
CA VAL A 147 22.22 8.80 25.17
C VAL A 147 23.21 8.03 26.04
N ILE A 148 23.90 8.72 26.94
CA ILE A 148 24.96 8.13 27.78
C ILE A 148 24.37 7.48 29.04
N ASP A 149 23.44 8.16 29.71
CA ASP A 149 22.72 7.67 30.88
C ASP A 149 21.20 7.65 30.64
N GLN A 150 20.60 6.45 30.66
CA GLN A 150 19.17 6.25 30.42
C GLN A 150 18.29 6.62 31.63
N GLU A 151 18.85 6.77 32.84
CA GLU A 151 18.10 7.10 34.06
C GLU A 151 17.76 8.60 34.17
N SER A 152 18.45 9.46 33.41
CA SER A 152 18.17 10.89 33.38
C SER A 152 16.86 11.15 32.59
N SER A 153 15.76 11.37 33.30
CA SER A 153 14.39 11.49 32.76
C SER A 153 14.10 12.76 31.94
N ASN A 154 15.11 13.56 31.58
CA ASN A 154 14.90 14.79 30.83
C ASN A 154 15.01 14.49 29.34
N ASP A 155 13.90 14.65 28.61
CA ASP A 155 13.84 14.60 27.14
C ASP A 155 14.76 15.71 26.57
N ARG A 156 16.03 15.39 26.38
CA ARG A 156 17.01 16.26 25.74
C ARG A 156 16.84 16.15 24.24
N ILE A 157 16.53 17.28 23.62
CA ILE A 157 16.20 17.35 22.19
C ILE A 157 17.45 17.78 21.43
N ILE A 158 17.96 16.89 20.58
CA ILE A 158 18.91 17.28 19.53
C ILE A 158 18.10 17.55 18.28
N THR A 159 18.33 18.69 17.65
CA THR A 159 17.68 19.12 16.42
C THR A 159 18.74 19.33 15.37
N TYR A 160 18.69 18.54 14.31
CA TYR A 160 19.44 18.78 13.10
C TYR A 160 18.58 19.60 12.14
N GLN A 161 19.08 20.77 11.73
CA GLN A 161 18.39 21.66 10.81
C GLN A 161 19.02 21.58 9.41
N ILE A 162 18.19 21.21 8.44
CA ILE A 162 18.52 21.12 7.02
C ILE A 162 17.91 22.35 6.32
N PRO A 163 18.69 23.12 5.55
CA PRO A 163 18.17 24.28 4.82
C PRO A 163 17.09 23.94 3.79
N VAL A 164 16.27 24.94 3.44
CA VAL A 164 15.20 24.82 2.44
C VAL A 164 15.76 24.40 1.08
N GLY A 165 15.08 23.48 0.40
CA GLY A 165 15.44 23.03 -0.94
C GLY A 165 16.67 22.12 -1.00
N GLU A 166 17.24 21.77 0.15
CA GLU A 166 18.40 20.89 0.22
C GLU A 166 18.05 19.46 0.62
N THR A 167 18.85 18.53 0.14
CA THR A 167 18.78 17.11 0.49
C THR A 167 19.99 16.72 1.35
N ARG A 168 19.77 15.81 2.29
CA ARG A 168 20.82 15.19 3.12
C ARG A 168 20.66 13.68 3.14
N ASN A 169 21.73 12.98 3.47
CA ASN A 169 21.67 11.55 3.70
C ASN A 169 21.48 11.29 5.20
N PHE A 170 20.39 10.63 5.54
CA PHE A 170 20.15 10.10 6.87
C PHE A 170 20.65 8.65 6.91
N LYS A 171 21.68 8.38 7.73
CA LYS A 171 22.21 7.03 7.87
C LYS A 171 21.54 6.33 9.06
N SER A 172 20.76 5.30 8.76
CA SER A 172 20.11 4.46 9.78
C SER A 172 21.16 3.81 10.68
N SER A 173 21.02 3.93 12.01
CA SER A 173 21.84 3.17 12.96
C SER A 173 21.60 1.66 12.86
N ASP A 174 20.35 1.28 12.60
CA ASP A 174 19.89 -0.12 12.69
C ASP A 174 20.34 -0.94 11.49
N THR A 175 20.36 -0.32 10.30
CA THR A 175 20.65 -1.00 9.03
C THR A 175 21.96 -0.53 8.39
N GLY A 176 22.49 0.63 8.78
CA GLY A 176 23.62 1.27 8.10
C GLY A 176 23.26 1.92 6.76
N THR A 177 22.02 1.75 6.29
CA THR A 177 21.55 2.23 4.97
C THR A 177 21.26 3.73 5.00
N SER A 178 21.66 4.41 3.93
CA SER A 178 21.45 5.85 3.77
C SER A 178 20.14 6.15 3.03
N TYR A 179 19.40 7.11 3.56
CA TYR A 179 18.14 7.60 3.02
C TYR A 179 18.24 9.08 2.68
N ALA A 180 17.93 9.45 1.44
CA ALA A 180 17.89 10.86 1.05
C ALA A 180 16.65 11.51 1.68
N VAL A 181 16.88 12.53 2.51
CA VAL A 181 15.84 13.31 3.20
C VAL A 181 15.88 14.76 2.74
N SER A 182 14.73 15.35 2.44
CA SER A 182 14.62 16.76 2.06
C SER A 182 13.31 17.37 2.53
N THR A 183 13.24 18.71 2.48
CA THR A 183 12.00 19.43 2.70
C THR A 183 11.06 19.24 1.51
N GLY A 184 9.75 19.20 1.79
CA GLY A 184 8.73 18.96 0.78
C GLY A 184 8.16 20.22 0.13
N ASN A 185 7.98 21.32 0.89
CA ASN A 185 7.45 22.62 0.43
C ASN A 185 7.39 23.69 1.56
N ASN A 186 8.45 23.85 2.37
CA ASN A 186 8.41 24.73 3.54
C ASN A 186 9.52 25.78 3.51
N ASN A 187 9.21 27.01 3.96
CA ASN A 187 10.14 28.13 4.06
C ASN A 187 11.12 28.03 5.24
N GLU A 188 10.94 27.08 6.17
CA GLU A 188 11.68 27.04 7.46
C GLU A 188 12.78 25.97 7.55
N GLY A 189 13.06 25.25 6.46
CA GLY A 189 13.95 24.09 6.45
C GLY A 189 13.31 22.86 7.10
N LEU A 190 14.03 21.73 7.09
CA LEU A 190 13.62 20.48 7.75
C LEU A 190 14.36 20.35 9.08
N ARG A 191 13.62 20.05 10.15
CA ARG A 191 14.13 19.79 11.50
C ARG A 191 13.95 18.31 11.80
N LEU A 192 15.05 17.62 12.03
CA LEU A 192 15.07 16.26 12.55
C LEU A 192 15.43 16.33 14.02
N ASN A 193 14.45 16.03 14.86
CA ASN A 193 14.57 16.04 16.30
C ASN A 193 14.81 14.63 16.81
N PHE A 194 15.44 14.53 17.98
CA PHE A 194 15.77 13.27 18.63
C PHE A 194 15.37 13.35 20.09
N ASP A 195 14.60 12.37 20.55
CA ASP A 195 14.25 12.19 21.95
C ASP A 195 14.45 10.73 22.40
N SER A 196 13.96 10.41 23.60
CA SER A 196 14.05 9.07 24.20
C SER A 196 13.30 7.98 23.44
N TYR A 197 12.33 8.32 22.58
CA TYR A 197 11.57 7.36 21.77
C TYR A 197 12.19 7.17 20.38
N GLY A 198 12.85 8.20 19.84
CA GLY A 198 13.65 8.09 18.62
C GLY A 198 13.73 9.39 17.82
N THR A 199 14.06 9.25 16.55
CA THR A 199 14.10 10.35 15.59
C THR A 199 12.70 10.72 15.16
N TYR A 200 12.38 12.01 15.09
CA TYR A 200 11.11 12.50 14.57
C TYR A 200 11.25 13.82 13.82
N PHE A 201 10.27 14.14 13.00
CA PHE A 201 10.07 15.48 12.46
C PHE A 201 8.73 16.03 12.94
N ASP A 202 8.64 17.34 13.08
CA ASP A 202 7.43 18.07 13.46
C ASP A 202 7.05 19.15 12.43
N ASN A 203 7.84 19.30 11.35
CA ASN A 203 7.49 20.12 10.21
C ASN A 203 6.29 19.55 9.44
N GLN A 204 5.64 20.39 8.63
CA GLN A 204 4.49 19.98 7.83
C GLN A 204 4.77 18.84 6.84
N GLN A 205 5.99 18.72 6.31
CA GLN A 205 6.31 17.71 5.31
C GLN A 205 7.80 17.37 5.28
N ILE A 206 8.09 16.09 5.10
CA ILE A 206 9.41 15.54 4.75
C ILE A 206 9.29 14.70 3.48
N VAL A 207 10.35 14.63 2.67
CA VAL A 207 10.47 13.65 1.60
C VAL A 207 11.61 12.70 1.94
N ILE A 208 11.35 11.40 1.95
CA ILE A 208 12.31 10.33 2.23
C ILE A 208 12.31 9.37 1.04
N ASN A 209 13.42 9.31 0.28
CA ASN A 209 13.59 8.40 -0.87
C ASN A 209 12.32 8.27 -1.76
N LYS A 210 11.90 9.38 -2.37
CA LYS A 210 10.72 9.43 -3.26
C LYS A 210 9.38 9.08 -2.61
N VAL A 211 9.27 9.25 -1.28
CA VAL A 211 8.00 9.24 -0.55
C VAL A 211 7.88 10.56 0.20
N ALA A 212 6.81 11.32 -0.05
CA ALA A 212 6.47 12.47 0.77
C ALA A 212 5.63 12.03 1.96
N VAL A 213 5.97 12.48 3.17
CA VAL A 213 5.19 12.27 4.39
C VAL A 213 4.74 13.62 4.91
N ARG A 214 3.43 13.80 5.13
CA ARG A 214 2.81 15.05 5.54
C ARG A 214 2.21 14.93 6.93
N ASN A 215 2.41 15.98 7.72
CA ASN A 215 2.07 16.11 9.12
C ASN A 215 1.35 17.45 9.31
N LEU A 216 0.05 17.48 9.03
CA LEU A 216 -0.72 18.73 9.05
C LEU A 216 -0.92 19.31 10.45
N ASN A 217 -0.78 18.48 11.48
CA ASN A 217 -1.05 18.88 12.87
C ASN A 217 0.22 19.34 13.61
N ASN A 218 1.37 19.42 12.91
CA ASN A 218 2.69 19.67 13.50
C ASN A 218 2.97 18.77 14.73
N ALA A 219 2.42 17.55 14.72
CA ALA A 219 2.63 16.57 15.78
C ALA A 219 4.00 15.90 15.60
N LYS A 220 4.50 15.19 16.61
CA LYS A 220 5.69 14.35 16.41
C LYS A 220 5.37 13.20 15.46
N VAL A 221 6.11 13.12 14.35
CA VAL A 221 6.10 11.96 13.45
C VAL A 221 7.46 11.27 13.51
N TYR A 222 7.51 10.12 14.18
CA TYR A 222 8.74 9.34 14.34
C TYR A 222 9.15 8.67 13.04
N ILE A 223 10.46 8.55 12.80
CA ILE A 223 11.03 7.91 11.62
C ILE A 223 11.92 6.75 12.09
N ASP A 224 11.72 5.58 11.50
CA ASP A 224 12.67 4.47 11.59
C ASP A 224 12.83 3.72 10.27
N PHE A 225 13.77 2.77 10.23
CA PHE A 225 14.12 2.08 8.99
C PHE A 225 13.92 0.56 9.04
N ARG A 226 12.94 0.09 9.82
CA ARG A 226 12.68 -1.35 10.04
C ARG A 226 11.65 -1.93 9.07
N GLY A 227 10.71 -1.13 8.58
CA GLY A 227 9.62 -1.55 7.70
C GLY A 227 8.53 -2.34 8.43
N THR A 228 8.33 -2.08 9.73
CA THR A 228 7.39 -2.81 10.60
C THR A 228 6.59 -1.86 11.48
N PRO A 229 5.32 -2.16 11.82
CA PRO A 229 4.56 -1.37 12.79
C PRO A 229 5.28 -1.28 14.14
N ASN A 230 5.25 -0.11 14.78
CA ASN A 230 5.85 0.10 16.11
C ASN A 230 4.88 0.80 17.07
N GLY A 231 4.38 0.06 18.05
CA GLY A 231 3.49 0.58 19.09
C GLY A 231 4.18 1.42 20.18
N MET A 232 5.52 1.46 20.23
CA MET A 232 6.24 2.20 21.28
C MET A 232 6.29 3.71 21.05
N TYR A 233 6.04 4.18 19.82
CA TYR A 233 6.07 5.60 19.50
C TYR A 233 4.88 6.34 20.10
N ARG A 234 5.15 7.46 20.77
CA ARG A 234 4.15 8.38 21.32
C ARG A 234 3.62 9.35 20.25
N GLY A 235 3.04 8.83 19.18
CA GLY A 235 2.47 9.64 18.09
C GLY A 235 2.35 8.93 16.76
N ALA A 236 2.40 9.72 15.69
CA ALA A 236 2.48 9.21 14.33
C ALA A 236 3.90 8.70 14.04
N TYR A 237 4.03 7.79 13.08
CA TYR A 237 5.33 7.28 12.67
C TYR A 237 5.33 6.82 11.22
N VAL A 238 6.53 6.80 10.64
CA VAL A 238 6.84 6.18 9.36
C VAL A 238 8.05 5.26 9.52
N SER A 239 7.92 4.01 9.08
CA SER A 239 8.97 2.98 9.16
C SER A 239 9.30 2.47 7.76
N LEU A 240 10.56 2.60 7.32
CA LEU A 240 10.96 2.36 5.92
C LEU A 240 12.08 1.32 5.79
N ASN A 241 11.83 0.20 5.12
CA ASN A 241 12.85 -0.78 4.77
C ASN A 241 13.00 -0.90 3.26
N ARG A 242 14.01 -0.21 2.71
CA ARG A 242 14.26 -0.18 1.26
C ARG A 242 14.65 -1.55 0.71
N GLU A 243 15.45 -2.31 1.45
CA GLU A 243 15.99 -3.61 1.01
C GLU A 243 14.89 -4.67 0.92
N GLN A 244 13.97 -4.67 1.88
CA GLN A 244 12.80 -5.55 1.87
C GLN A 244 11.64 -4.97 1.04
N GLY A 245 11.76 -3.74 0.54
CA GLY A 245 10.69 -3.03 -0.17
C GLY A 245 9.43 -2.85 0.69
N ARG A 246 9.59 -2.57 1.99
CA ARG A 246 8.49 -2.40 2.95
C ARG A 246 8.42 -0.98 3.49
N ILE A 247 7.22 -0.45 3.61
CA ILE A 247 6.96 0.83 4.27
C ILE A 247 5.73 0.71 5.17
N VAL A 248 5.77 1.33 6.34
CA VAL A 248 4.64 1.40 7.26
C VAL A 248 4.41 2.85 7.65
N LEU A 249 3.17 3.31 7.53
CA LEU A 249 2.70 4.57 8.06
C LEU A 249 1.72 4.27 9.19
N GLY A 250 1.93 4.80 10.38
CA GLY A 250 1.04 4.52 11.51
C GLY A 250 0.85 5.68 12.46
N SER A 251 -0.12 5.53 13.34
CA SER A 251 -0.42 6.48 14.40
C SER A 251 -0.96 5.77 15.64
N ASN A 252 -0.27 5.94 16.76
CA ASN A 252 -0.61 5.31 18.03
C ASN A 252 -1.46 6.20 18.95
N MET A 253 -1.85 7.41 18.50
CA MET A 253 -2.61 8.36 19.32
C MET A 253 -3.71 9.06 18.52
N PRO A 254 -4.92 9.21 19.08
CA PRO A 254 -5.98 10.02 18.47
C PRO A 254 -5.50 11.45 18.15
N GLY A 255 -5.89 11.96 16.98
CA GLY A 255 -5.53 13.32 16.55
C GLY A 255 -4.13 13.47 15.95
N ASN A 256 -3.31 12.42 15.96
CA ASN A 256 -1.99 12.44 15.33
C ASN A 256 -2.03 11.74 13.98
N ASP A 257 -2.85 12.26 13.07
CA ASP A 257 -2.92 11.72 11.72
C ASP A 257 -1.65 12.02 10.93
N VAL A 258 -1.29 11.10 10.05
CA VAL A 258 -0.17 11.29 9.13
C VAL A 258 -0.54 10.72 7.77
N SER A 259 -0.10 11.38 6.71
CA SER A 259 -0.32 10.92 5.34
C SER A 259 0.99 10.79 4.59
N MET A 260 1.01 9.93 3.58
CA MET A 260 2.13 9.74 2.67
C MET A 260 1.66 9.68 1.22
N MET A 261 2.53 10.15 0.32
CA MET A 261 2.35 10.06 -1.12
C MET A 261 3.61 9.48 -1.76
N PHE A 262 3.42 8.67 -2.80
CA PHE A 262 4.51 8.02 -3.54
C PHE A 262 4.83 8.80 -4.81
N PHE A 263 6.12 8.86 -5.16
CA PHE A 263 6.59 9.35 -6.46
C PHE A 263 7.12 8.20 -7.33
N ASP A 264 7.26 8.47 -8.64
CA ASP A 264 7.76 7.51 -9.63
C ASP A 264 9.14 6.94 -9.26
N GLY A 265 9.30 5.63 -9.37
CA GLY A 265 10.53 4.89 -9.06
C GLY A 265 10.80 4.74 -7.55
N ASN A 266 9.78 4.80 -6.70
CA ASN A 266 9.89 4.42 -5.29
C ASN A 266 10.26 2.93 -5.12
N SER A 267 10.90 2.58 -4.01
CA SER A 267 11.35 1.19 -3.75
C SER A 267 10.24 0.25 -3.22
N TYR A 268 9.03 0.77 -3.01
CA TYR A 268 7.93 0.07 -2.35
C TYR A 268 6.93 -0.55 -3.33
N GLY A 269 7.23 -0.47 -4.63
CA GLY A 269 6.51 -1.16 -5.71
C GLY A 269 5.22 -0.47 -6.14
N VAL A 270 4.90 0.68 -5.55
CA VAL A 270 3.73 1.49 -5.91
C VAL A 270 3.99 2.10 -7.29
N TYR A 271 3.23 1.69 -8.31
CA TYR A 271 3.36 2.22 -9.67
C TYR A 271 2.72 3.61 -9.73
N ILE A 272 3.49 4.60 -10.17
CA ILE A 272 3.07 6.00 -10.28
C ILE A 272 3.55 6.50 -11.64
N GLU A 273 2.62 6.76 -12.56
CA GLU A 273 2.93 7.46 -13.80
C GLU A 273 2.88 8.98 -13.58
N GLN A 274 3.24 9.75 -14.62
CA GLN A 274 3.23 11.20 -14.55
C GLN A 274 1.79 11.70 -14.34
N ASN A 275 1.56 12.42 -13.23
CA ASN A 275 0.28 12.92 -12.71
C ASN A 275 -0.56 11.94 -11.88
N ASP A 276 -0.09 10.71 -11.65
CA ASP A 276 -0.79 9.75 -10.79
C ASP A 276 -0.64 10.12 -9.32
N HIS A 277 -1.72 9.98 -8.56
CA HIS A 277 -1.74 10.25 -7.13
C HIS A 277 -2.11 8.99 -6.37
N PHE A 278 -1.17 8.46 -5.60
CA PHE A 278 -1.46 7.44 -4.59
C PHE A 278 -1.10 7.99 -3.22
N VAL A 279 -2.14 8.26 -2.43
CA VAL A 279 -2.02 8.85 -1.09
C VAL A 279 -2.59 7.89 -0.07
N VAL A 280 -1.88 7.70 1.03
CA VAL A 280 -2.31 6.89 2.14
C VAL A 280 -2.28 7.73 3.40
N LYS A 281 -3.30 7.60 4.25
CA LYS A 281 -3.42 8.27 5.53
C LYS A 281 -3.69 7.26 6.64
N ALA A 282 -2.85 7.27 7.66
CA ALA A 282 -3.11 6.58 8.92
C ALA A 282 -3.85 7.56 9.86
N ILE A 283 -5.02 7.17 10.33
CA ILE A 283 -5.87 8.02 11.17
C ILE A 283 -5.72 7.56 12.61
N GLY A 284 -5.24 8.44 13.49
CA GLY A 284 -4.90 8.09 14.87
C GLY A 284 -6.09 7.52 15.65
N SER A 285 -5.85 6.44 16.41
CA SER A 285 -6.84 5.83 17.30
C SER A 285 -6.20 5.37 18.61
N GLN A 286 -7.01 5.10 19.64
CA GLN A 286 -6.51 4.64 20.94
C GLN A 286 -5.83 3.26 20.85
N GLN A 287 -6.29 2.41 19.95
CA GLN A 287 -5.75 1.07 19.71
C GLN A 287 -4.60 1.07 18.69
N GLY A 288 -4.21 2.26 18.21
CA GLY A 288 -3.27 2.45 17.12
C GLY A 288 -3.88 2.11 15.75
N SER A 289 -3.35 2.73 14.72
CA SER A 289 -3.67 2.44 13.32
C SER A 289 -2.39 2.39 12.49
N TYR A 290 -2.42 1.61 11.41
CA TYR A 290 -1.34 1.65 10.43
C TYR A 290 -1.80 1.20 9.04
N VAL A 291 -1.02 1.61 8.06
CA VAL A 291 -1.02 1.08 6.70
C VAL A 291 0.41 0.64 6.37
N SER A 292 0.58 -0.65 6.06
CA SER A 292 1.82 -1.24 5.63
C SER A 292 1.73 -1.57 4.14
N ILE A 293 2.78 -1.30 3.36
CA ILE A 293 2.88 -1.67 1.95
C ILE A 293 4.17 -2.47 1.75
N HIS A 294 4.08 -3.53 0.95
CA HIS A 294 5.19 -4.42 0.62
C HIS A 294 5.27 -4.61 -0.90
N ASN A 295 6.43 -4.27 -1.46
CA ASN A 295 6.80 -4.51 -2.84
C ASN A 295 6.85 -6.02 -3.14
N ARG A 296 6.07 -6.47 -4.13
CA ARG A 296 6.10 -7.85 -4.64
C ARG A 296 6.32 -7.91 -6.16
N LEU A 297 6.79 -6.82 -6.76
CA LEU A 297 6.91 -6.72 -8.22
C LEU A 297 7.89 -7.75 -8.79
N ASN A 298 8.96 -8.06 -8.04
CA ASN A 298 9.92 -9.12 -8.37
C ASN A 298 9.29 -10.53 -8.45
N LYS A 299 8.09 -10.72 -7.89
CA LYS A 299 7.30 -11.96 -7.97
C LYS A 299 6.19 -11.88 -9.02
N GLY A 300 6.19 -10.85 -9.88
CA GLY A 300 5.13 -10.60 -10.86
C GLY A 300 3.79 -10.18 -10.25
N LYS A 301 3.77 -9.80 -8.96
CA LYS A 301 2.56 -9.42 -8.22
C LYS A 301 2.55 -7.93 -7.89
N VAL A 302 1.36 -7.33 -7.88
CA VAL A 302 1.14 -5.96 -7.41
C VAL A 302 1.53 -5.85 -5.92
N PRO A 303 1.85 -4.63 -5.43
CA PRO A 303 2.12 -4.41 -4.02
C PRO A 303 1.02 -4.97 -3.13
N TYR A 304 1.44 -5.50 -1.99
CA TYR A 304 0.52 -5.92 -0.95
C TYR A 304 0.41 -4.83 0.11
N MET A 305 -0.80 -4.42 0.42
CA MET A 305 -1.10 -3.47 1.47
C MET A 305 -1.88 -4.15 2.59
N GLN A 306 -1.47 -3.89 3.81
CA GLN A 306 -2.19 -4.29 5.01
C GLN A 306 -2.58 -3.05 5.79
N THR A 307 -3.85 -2.95 6.16
CA THR A 307 -4.37 -1.85 6.98
C THR A 307 -4.86 -2.37 8.33
N PHE A 308 -4.75 -1.53 9.36
CA PHE A 308 -5.20 -1.83 10.71
C PHE A 308 -5.94 -0.62 11.31
N ASN A 309 -7.15 -0.85 11.80
CA ASN A 309 -8.06 0.18 12.31
C ASN A 309 -8.31 1.28 11.26
N HIS A 310 -8.22 2.56 11.63
CA HIS A 310 -8.69 3.66 10.79
C HIS A 310 -7.63 4.09 9.76
N PHE A 311 -8.03 4.13 8.49
CA PHE A 311 -7.19 4.56 7.38
C PHE A 311 -8.02 5.25 6.29
N ALA A 312 -7.33 6.01 5.44
CA ALA A 312 -7.87 6.46 4.17
C ALA A 312 -6.81 6.29 3.08
N ILE A 313 -7.24 5.91 1.88
CA ILE A 313 -6.39 5.77 0.70
C ILE A 313 -7.09 6.57 -0.40
N ASN A 314 -6.35 7.46 -1.05
CA ASN A 314 -6.75 7.99 -2.34
C ASN A 314 -5.92 7.30 -3.42
N GLN A 315 -6.60 6.93 -4.49
CA GLN A 315 -5.98 6.65 -5.77
C GLN A 315 -6.66 7.55 -6.80
N ASP A 316 -5.92 8.57 -7.22
CA ASP A 316 -6.41 9.65 -8.07
C ASP A 316 -7.68 10.29 -7.51
N GLN A 317 -8.78 10.25 -8.27
CA GLN A 317 -10.07 10.81 -7.89
C GLN A 317 -10.96 9.82 -7.13
N LYS A 318 -10.41 8.71 -6.61
CA LYS A 318 -11.18 7.69 -5.89
C LYS A 318 -10.58 7.48 -4.52
N SER A 319 -11.43 7.14 -3.57
CA SER A 319 -10.97 6.90 -2.20
C SER A 319 -11.56 5.64 -1.63
N SER A 320 -10.79 4.96 -0.80
CA SER A 320 -11.27 3.93 0.11
C SER A 320 -10.85 4.27 1.52
N PHE A 321 -11.77 4.23 2.48
CA PHE A 321 -11.45 4.58 3.86
C PHE A 321 -12.24 3.71 4.84
N PHE A 322 -11.62 3.43 5.98
CA PHE A 322 -12.27 2.69 7.05
C PHE A 322 -12.57 3.62 8.22
N HIS A 323 -13.86 3.75 8.53
CA HIS A 323 -14.35 4.63 9.58
C HIS A 323 -15.53 3.96 10.29
N GLN A 324 -15.59 4.07 11.64
CA GLN A 324 -16.69 3.57 12.45
C GLN A 324 -17.08 2.09 12.16
N GLY A 325 -16.07 1.25 11.92
CA GLY A 325 -16.30 -0.18 11.70
C GLY A 325 -16.68 -0.57 10.27
N ASN A 326 -16.78 0.37 9.33
CA ASN A 326 -17.18 0.11 7.94
C ASN A 326 -16.10 0.55 6.94
N LEU A 327 -15.92 -0.23 5.88
CA LEU A 327 -15.14 0.14 4.70
C LEU A 327 -16.03 0.91 3.73
N HIS A 328 -15.65 2.13 3.41
CA HIS A 328 -16.32 3.00 2.46
C HIS A 328 -15.48 3.14 1.20
N ILE A 329 -16.15 3.20 0.05
CA ILE A 329 -15.52 3.37 -1.26
C ILE A 329 -16.24 4.50 -2.00
N THR A 330 -15.49 5.52 -2.43
CA THR A 330 -16.00 6.61 -3.27
C THR A 330 -15.49 6.44 -4.70
N LYS A 331 -16.42 6.48 -5.67
CA LYS A 331 -16.09 6.38 -7.10
C LYS A 331 -15.59 7.70 -7.70
N SER A 332 -15.73 8.80 -6.96
CA SER A 332 -15.29 10.15 -7.31
C SER A 332 -14.97 10.95 -6.04
N GLY A 333 -14.00 11.86 -6.12
CA GLY A 333 -13.55 12.70 -5.01
C GLY A 333 -12.45 12.08 -4.15
N THR A 334 -11.63 12.95 -3.57
CA THR A 334 -10.53 12.62 -2.65
C THR A 334 -10.97 12.83 -1.20
N VAL A 335 -10.78 11.83 -0.35
CA VAL A 335 -11.05 11.94 1.11
C VAL A 335 -9.82 12.48 1.86
N VAL A 336 -8.62 12.21 1.35
CA VAL A 336 -7.38 12.83 1.84
C VAL A 336 -7.08 14.09 1.02
N GLY A 337 -7.30 15.28 1.59
CA GLY A 337 -7.01 16.56 0.92
C GLY A 337 -5.52 16.93 0.93
N ASP A 338 -4.70 16.16 1.64
CA ASP A 338 -3.33 16.49 2.02
C ASP A 338 -2.35 16.59 0.85
N PHE A 339 -2.68 16.20 -0.38
CA PHE A 339 -1.76 16.30 -1.52
C PHE A 339 -2.46 16.76 -2.82
N GLY A 340 -3.64 17.38 -2.69
CA GLY A 340 -4.48 17.73 -3.84
C GLY A 340 -5.04 16.49 -4.57
N SER A 341 -5.52 16.69 -5.79
CA SER A 341 -6.05 15.62 -6.66
C SER A 341 -5.16 15.40 -7.88
N GLY A 342 -4.99 14.14 -8.27
CA GLY A 342 -4.21 13.72 -9.44
C GLY A 342 -5.05 13.40 -10.67
N GLY A 343 -4.37 12.83 -11.67
CA GLY A 343 -4.88 12.38 -12.96
C GLY A 343 -5.79 11.16 -12.86
N THR A 344 -5.60 10.18 -13.74
CA THR A 344 -6.45 8.97 -13.81
C THR A 344 -5.63 7.71 -14.03
N GLY A 345 -4.34 7.71 -13.70
CA GLY A 345 -3.50 6.56 -13.97
C GLY A 345 -3.60 5.48 -12.90
N LEU A 346 -2.56 4.65 -12.87
CA LEU A 346 -2.71 3.24 -12.60
C LEU A 346 -1.80 2.80 -11.45
N CYS A 347 -2.38 2.65 -10.26
CA CYS A 347 -1.68 2.10 -9.11
C CYS A 347 -2.40 0.86 -8.57
N PRO A 348 -2.23 -0.32 -9.20
CA PRO A 348 -2.90 -1.51 -8.70
C PRO A 348 -2.28 -1.99 -7.39
N VAL A 349 -3.11 -2.33 -6.41
CA VAL A 349 -2.69 -2.79 -5.07
C VAL A 349 -3.67 -3.86 -4.57
N GLU A 350 -3.14 -4.92 -3.95
CA GLU A 350 -3.91 -5.92 -3.20
C GLU A 350 -3.98 -5.48 -1.74
N ILE A 351 -5.18 -5.38 -1.17
CA ILE A 351 -5.42 -4.82 0.16
C ILE A 351 -6.10 -5.84 1.07
N ASP A 352 -5.46 -6.11 2.21
CA ASP A 352 -6.05 -6.77 3.38
C ASP A 352 -6.29 -5.75 4.48
N SER A 353 -7.44 -5.83 5.15
CA SER A 353 -7.83 -4.86 6.17
C SER A 353 -8.28 -5.54 7.45
N TYR A 354 -7.77 -5.05 8.59
CA TYR A 354 -8.01 -5.61 9.92
C TYR A 354 -8.48 -4.52 10.89
N ARG A 355 -9.22 -4.91 11.93
CA ARG A 355 -9.66 -4.02 13.00
C ARG A 355 -9.57 -4.69 14.37
N THR A 356 -9.40 -3.90 15.42
CA THR A 356 -9.60 -4.33 16.79
C THR A 356 -11.11 -4.33 17.10
N ALA A 357 -11.66 -5.50 17.38
CA ALA A 357 -12.88 -5.64 18.18
C ALA A 357 -12.47 -5.81 19.66
N PRO A 358 -13.37 -5.68 20.66
CA PRO A 358 -13.01 -5.96 22.04
C PRO A 358 -12.28 -7.31 22.14
N ASP A 359 -11.00 -7.24 22.53
CA ASP A 359 -10.04 -8.34 22.73
C ASP A 359 -9.67 -9.22 21.52
N VAL A 360 -10.06 -8.89 20.28
CA VAL A 360 -9.76 -9.72 19.09
C VAL A 360 -9.45 -8.87 17.84
N ILE A 361 -8.41 -9.25 17.09
CA ILE A 361 -8.15 -8.72 15.74
C ILE A 361 -9.05 -9.45 14.74
N THR A 362 -9.89 -8.71 14.03
CA THR A 362 -10.86 -9.26 13.06
C THR A 362 -10.63 -8.69 11.66
N PRO A 363 -10.72 -9.50 10.58
CA PRO A 363 -10.75 -9.00 9.22
C PRO A 363 -11.95 -8.07 8.99
N VAL A 364 -11.71 -6.96 8.29
CA VAL A 364 -12.76 -6.02 7.85
C VAL A 364 -13.50 -6.57 6.64
N LEU A 365 -12.78 -7.24 5.73
CA LEU A 365 -13.35 -7.95 4.60
C LEU A 365 -13.77 -9.37 5.04
N LYS A 366 -15.00 -9.77 4.73
CA LYS A 366 -15.53 -11.07 5.17
C LYS A 366 -14.78 -12.22 4.48
N GLY A 367 -14.41 -13.26 5.24
CA GLY A 367 -13.97 -14.54 4.67
C GLY A 367 -12.57 -14.56 4.04
N GLY A 368 -11.70 -13.59 4.34
CA GLY A 368 -10.37 -13.51 3.73
C GLY A 368 -10.40 -12.96 2.29
N ASP A 369 -11.48 -12.28 1.91
CA ASP A 369 -11.58 -11.56 0.65
C ASP A 369 -10.54 -10.43 0.62
N VAL A 370 -9.96 -10.20 -0.57
CA VAL A 370 -9.04 -9.09 -0.84
C VAL A 370 -9.79 -7.98 -1.58
N PHE A 371 -9.34 -6.75 -1.40
CA PHE A 371 -9.74 -5.63 -2.25
C PHE A 371 -8.61 -5.34 -3.25
N VAL A 372 -8.95 -5.20 -4.52
CA VAL A 372 -7.97 -4.87 -5.57
C VAL A 372 -8.45 -3.66 -6.34
N ILE A 373 -7.55 -2.70 -6.52
CA ILE A 373 -7.74 -1.55 -7.41
C ILE A 373 -6.98 -1.86 -8.70
N GLY A 374 -7.60 -1.61 -9.85
CA GLY A 374 -7.06 -1.91 -11.17
C GLY A 374 -7.13 -0.73 -12.11
N ASN A 375 -6.89 -1.00 -13.39
CA ASN A 375 -6.85 0.03 -14.42
C ASN A 375 -8.21 0.68 -14.71
N ASP A 376 -8.18 1.88 -15.29
CA ASP A 376 -9.35 2.66 -15.70
C ASP A 376 -10.35 2.88 -14.56
N GLY A 377 -9.83 2.87 -13.32
CA GLY A 377 -10.62 3.02 -12.13
C GLY A 377 -11.55 1.85 -11.81
N GLY A 378 -11.23 0.64 -12.28
CA GLY A 378 -11.84 -0.60 -11.81
C GLY A 378 -11.49 -0.86 -10.35
N MET A 379 -12.49 -1.18 -9.54
CA MET A 379 -12.33 -1.67 -8.17
C MET A 379 -13.04 -3.02 -8.09
N GLY A 380 -12.42 -3.99 -7.41
CA GLY A 380 -13.00 -5.31 -7.21
C GLY A 380 -12.72 -5.81 -5.80
N TRP A 381 -13.60 -6.65 -5.26
CA TRP A 381 -13.32 -7.42 -4.06
C TRP A 381 -13.69 -8.91 -4.24
N GLY A 382 -12.93 -9.81 -3.64
CA GLY A 382 -13.24 -11.24 -3.71
C GLY A 382 -12.19 -12.16 -3.07
N PRO A 383 -12.49 -13.46 -2.97
CA PRO A 383 -11.65 -14.42 -2.25
C PRO A 383 -10.40 -14.85 -3.02
N ASP A 384 -10.38 -14.66 -4.35
CA ASP A 384 -9.22 -14.96 -5.18
C ASP A 384 -8.58 -13.66 -5.67
N PRO A 385 -7.41 -13.26 -5.11
CA PRO A 385 -6.72 -12.04 -5.54
C PRO A 385 -6.20 -12.13 -6.98
N ARG A 386 -6.12 -13.32 -7.58
CA ARG A 386 -5.62 -13.50 -8.95
C ARG A 386 -6.56 -12.90 -9.99
N TYR A 387 -7.86 -12.88 -9.75
CA TYR A 387 -8.82 -12.26 -10.64
C TYR A 387 -10.14 -12.00 -9.90
N VAL A 388 -10.46 -10.73 -9.79
CA VAL A 388 -11.62 -10.23 -9.10
C VAL A 388 -12.51 -9.48 -10.09
N PHE A 389 -13.80 -9.79 -10.09
CA PHE A 389 -14.75 -9.11 -10.98
C PHE A 389 -14.94 -7.64 -10.56
N GLY A 390 -14.79 -6.73 -11.53
CA GLY A 390 -15.02 -5.29 -11.40
C GLY A 390 -16.36 -4.86 -12.02
N ASN A 391 -16.35 -3.87 -12.92
CA ASN A 391 -17.55 -3.39 -13.61
C ASN A 391 -17.96 -4.32 -14.76
N SER A 392 -19.24 -4.35 -15.14
CA SER A 392 -19.67 -5.07 -16.34
C SER A 392 -19.29 -4.34 -17.63
N TYR A 393 -19.06 -5.10 -18.70
CA TYR A 393 -18.88 -4.56 -20.06
C TYR A 393 -20.18 -3.97 -20.64
N GLY A 394 -21.34 -4.20 -19.99
CA GLY A 394 -22.65 -3.69 -20.38
C GLY A 394 -23.23 -4.31 -21.67
N GLY A 395 -24.34 -3.74 -22.14
CA GLY A 395 -24.96 -4.09 -23.43
C GLY A 395 -25.55 -5.51 -23.47
N LYS A 396 -25.16 -6.30 -24.49
CA LYS A 396 -25.68 -7.66 -24.73
C LYS A 396 -25.11 -8.71 -23.76
N TYR A 397 -24.01 -8.41 -23.07
CA TYR A 397 -23.31 -9.31 -22.14
C TYR A 397 -23.09 -8.66 -20.77
N PRO A 398 -24.16 -8.27 -20.07
CA PRO A 398 -24.07 -7.60 -18.77
C PRO A 398 -23.49 -8.51 -17.66
N GLY A 399 -23.51 -9.83 -17.83
CA GLY A 399 -22.83 -10.79 -16.97
C GLY A 399 -21.33 -10.97 -17.26
N LEU A 400 -20.78 -10.33 -18.31
CA LEU A 400 -19.34 -10.25 -18.52
C LEU A 400 -18.78 -9.05 -17.77
N TYR A 401 -17.87 -9.31 -16.85
CA TYR A 401 -17.21 -8.30 -16.05
C TYR A 401 -15.78 -8.07 -16.54
N HIS A 402 -15.36 -6.81 -16.51
CA HIS A 402 -13.95 -6.46 -16.39
C HIS A 402 -13.40 -7.13 -15.15
N GLY A 403 -12.15 -7.57 -15.18
CA GLY A 403 -11.49 -8.02 -13.96
C GLY A 403 -10.47 -7.02 -13.44
N VAL A 404 -10.09 -7.21 -12.19
CA VAL A 404 -8.89 -6.67 -11.57
C VAL A 404 -8.06 -7.85 -11.05
N SER A 405 -6.74 -7.78 -11.13
CA SER A 405 -5.86 -8.87 -10.70
C SER A 405 -4.75 -8.36 -9.81
N ASN A 406 -4.25 -9.20 -8.91
CA ASN A 406 -3.00 -8.95 -8.22
C ASN A 406 -1.74 -9.26 -9.06
N LEU A 407 -1.89 -9.68 -10.32
CA LEU A 407 -0.79 -9.92 -11.24
C LEU A 407 -0.45 -8.63 -11.97
N VAL A 408 0.82 -8.20 -11.91
CA VAL A 408 1.28 -6.97 -12.58
C VAL A 408 0.94 -7.02 -14.07
N GLU A 409 1.20 -8.16 -14.70
CA GLU A 409 1.08 -8.34 -16.16
C GLU A 409 -0.34 -8.16 -16.66
N TYR A 410 -1.32 -8.54 -15.85
CA TYR A 410 -2.74 -8.34 -16.16
C TYR A 410 -3.11 -6.84 -16.17
N ASN A 411 -2.46 -6.05 -15.31
CA ASN A 411 -2.72 -4.61 -15.18
C ASN A 411 -1.82 -3.78 -16.11
N ALA A 412 -0.58 -4.16 -16.38
CA ALA A 412 0.42 -3.31 -17.07
C ALA A 412 0.32 -3.30 -18.62
N ALA A 413 -0.88 -3.11 -19.18
CA ALA A 413 -1.22 -3.15 -20.61
C ALA A 413 -1.42 -4.57 -21.21
N PRO A 414 -2.60 -4.87 -21.78
CA PRO A 414 -2.89 -6.15 -22.44
C PRO A 414 -2.08 -6.30 -23.73
N SER A 415 -1.17 -7.27 -23.77
CA SER A 415 -0.36 -7.60 -24.95
C SER A 415 -0.36 -9.10 -25.24
N HIS A 416 0.19 -9.50 -26.39
CA HIS A 416 0.36 -10.93 -26.71
C HIS A 416 1.32 -11.60 -25.72
N GLU A 417 2.33 -10.87 -25.28
CA GLU A 417 3.31 -11.26 -24.27
C GLU A 417 2.62 -11.46 -22.92
N THR A 418 1.74 -10.54 -22.52
CA THR A 418 0.90 -10.69 -21.33
C THR A 418 0.09 -11.98 -21.39
N LEU A 419 -0.59 -12.23 -22.52
CA LEU A 419 -1.38 -13.45 -22.69
C LEU A 419 -0.51 -14.71 -22.56
N LYS A 420 0.65 -14.75 -23.21
CA LYS A 420 1.60 -15.87 -23.13
C LYS A 420 2.09 -16.12 -21.71
N ARG A 421 2.31 -15.08 -20.91
CA ARG A 421 2.77 -15.27 -19.52
C ARG A 421 1.65 -15.73 -18.60
N LEU A 422 0.43 -15.23 -18.79
CA LEU A 422 -0.75 -15.65 -18.02
C LEU A 422 -1.20 -17.07 -18.39
N PHE A 423 -1.08 -17.45 -19.66
CA PHE A 423 -1.51 -18.74 -20.22
C PHE A 423 -0.40 -19.36 -21.08
N PRO A 424 0.70 -19.85 -20.47
CA PRO A 424 1.90 -20.30 -21.19
C PRO A 424 1.69 -21.51 -22.09
N HIS A 425 0.66 -22.32 -21.81
CA HIS A 425 0.29 -23.47 -22.64
C HIS A 425 -0.58 -23.08 -23.85
N LEU A 426 -1.16 -21.88 -23.87
CA LEU A 426 -2.10 -21.46 -24.89
C LEU A 426 -1.38 -20.90 -26.11
N THR A 427 -1.48 -21.62 -27.23
CA THR A 427 -1.04 -21.11 -28.54
C THR A 427 -2.12 -20.23 -29.16
N LEU A 428 -1.87 -18.92 -29.26
CA LEU A 428 -2.75 -17.98 -29.96
C LEU A 428 -2.35 -17.79 -31.42
N ASN A 429 -3.28 -18.06 -32.33
CA ASN A 429 -3.16 -17.77 -33.77
C ASN A 429 -4.19 -16.70 -34.16
N ASP A 430 -3.75 -15.44 -34.18
CA ASP A 430 -4.62 -14.31 -34.51
C ASP A 430 -4.52 -13.94 -36.00
N ARG A 431 -5.49 -14.44 -36.77
CA ARG A 431 -5.66 -14.08 -38.19
C ARG A 431 -6.66 -12.95 -38.38
N ALA A 432 -7.29 -12.49 -37.30
CA ALA A 432 -8.29 -11.44 -37.32
C ALA A 432 -7.71 -10.05 -36.97
N GLY A 433 -6.49 -10.00 -36.43
CA GLY A 433 -5.86 -8.77 -35.95
C GLY A 433 -6.47 -8.27 -34.63
N VAL A 434 -7.17 -9.13 -33.90
CA VAL A 434 -7.80 -8.81 -32.61
C VAL A 434 -6.78 -8.37 -31.57
N THR A 435 -5.61 -9.00 -31.59
CA THR A 435 -4.52 -8.76 -30.63
C THR A 435 -3.85 -7.40 -30.81
N ASN A 436 -4.04 -6.75 -31.97
CA ASN A 436 -3.57 -5.39 -32.24
C ASN A 436 -4.44 -4.32 -31.57
N ASN A 437 -5.62 -4.69 -31.05
CA ASN A 437 -6.52 -3.79 -30.32
C ASN A 437 -6.43 -4.08 -28.81
N PRO A 438 -5.85 -3.18 -27.99
CA PRO A 438 -5.72 -3.37 -26.55
C PRO A 438 -7.04 -3.65 -25.83
N LYS A 439 -8.16 -3.06 -26.28
CA LYS A 439 -9.48 -3.30 -25.66
C LYS A 439 -10.00 -4.70 -25.94
N GLU A 440 -9.77 -5.23 -27.14
CA GLU A 440 -10.16 -6.60 -27.48
C GLU A 440 -9.21 -7.63 -26.86
N MET A 441 -7.91 -7.34 -26.79
CA MET A 441 -6.95 -8.15 -26.03
C MET A 441 -7.34 -8.23 -24.55
N LYS A 442 -7.71 -7.08 -23.95
CA LYS A 442 -8.22 -7.03 -22.58
C LYS A 442 -9.43 -7.94 -22.41
N LYS A 443 -10.43 -7.79 -23.29
CA LYS A 443 -11.64 -8.60 -23.29
C LYS A 443 -11.33 -10.10 -23.42
N LEU A 444 -10.38 -10.49 -24.26
CA LEU A 444 -9.94 -11.88 -24.39
C LEU A 444 -9.37 -12.41 -23.07
N ILE A 445 -8.45 -11.67 -22.46
CA ILE A 445 -7.84 -12.05 -21.18
C ILE A 445 -8.91 -12.14 -20.10
N ASP A 446 -9.84 -11.19 -20.03
CA ASP A 446 -10.93 -11.19 -19.06
C ASP A 446 -11.84 -12.41 -19.24
N ILE A 447 -12.19 -12.78 -20.48
CA ILE A 447 -12.95 -14.02 -20.77
C ILE A 447 -12.17 -15.27 -20.29
N LEU A 448 -10.87 -15.36 -20.58
CA LEU A 448 -10.04 -16.50 -20.19
C LEU A 448 -9.87 -16.58 -18.66
N MET A 449 -9.51 -15.49 -17.99
CA MET A 449 -9.31 -15.44 -16.54
C MET A 449 -10.60 -15.73 -15.76
N SER A 450 -11.76 -15.38 -16.34
CA SER A 450 -13.07 -15.71 -15.77
C SER A 450 -13.59 -17.10 -16.16
N THR A 451 -12.84 -17.86 -16.96
CA THR A 451 -13.14 -19.26 -17.31
C THR A 451 -12.47 -20.18 -16.28
N PRO A 452 -13.15 -21.26 -15.80
CA PRO A 452 -12.55 -22.19 -14.85
C PRO A 452 -11.19 -22.69 -15.29
N LYS A 453 -10.26 -22.81 -14.33
CA LYS A 453 -8.87 -23.17 -14.61
C LYS A 453 -8.78 -24.49 -15.37
N GLU A 454 -9.59 -25.47 -15.01
CA GLU A 454 -9.61 -26.79 -15.64
C GLU A 454 -10.03 -26.71 -17.12
N THR A 455 -10.89 -25.74 -17.46
CA THR A 455 -11.32 -25.50 -18.83
C THR A 455 -10.24 -24.74 -19.61
N THR A 456 -9.63 -23.71 -19.02
CA THR A 456 -8.54 -22.97 -19.68
C THR A 456 -7.27 -23.78 -19.84
N ASP A 457 -6.91 -24.64 -18.87
CA ASP A 457 -5.80 -25.59 -18.97
C ASP A 457 -6.00 -26.61 -20.09
N SER A 458 -7.27 -26.96 -20.37
CA SER A 458 -7.60 -27.88 -21.46
C SER A 458 -7.59 -27.21 -22.83
N LEU A 459 -7.59 -25.88 -22.89
CA LEU A 459 -7.51 -25.10 -24.13
C LEU A 459 -6.04 -24.88 -24.52
N ASN A 460 -5.53 -25.71 -25.42
CA ASN A 460 -4.14 -25.63 -25.91
C ASN A 460 -3.97 -24.63 -27.05
N ARG A 461 -5.03 -24.40 -27.83
CA ARG A 461 -4.97 -23.51 -29.00
C ARG A 461 -6.21 -22.65 -29.12
N LEU A 462 -6.02 -21.36 -29.37
CA LEU A 462 -7.07 -20.43 -29.75
C LEU A 462 -6.75 -19.83 -31.12
N THR A 463 -7.70 -19.86 -32.05
CA THR A 463 -7.54 -19.25 -33.37
C THR A 463 -8.62 -18.21 -33.59
N LEU A 464 -8.21 -16.97 -33.84
CA LEU A 464 -9.11 -15.84 -34.11
C LEU A 464 -9.13 -15.62 -35.62
N LEU A 465 -10.32 -15.66 -36.21
CA LEU A 465 -10.53 -15.63 -37.66
C LEU A 465 -11.38 -14.41 -38.04
N ASN A 466 -11.14 -13.89 -39.25
CA ASN A 466 -12.01 -12.92 -39.89
C ASN A 466 -12.69 -13.61 -41.08
N SER A 467 -13.75 -14.38 -40.81
CA SER A 467 -14.47 -15.19 -41.82
C SER A 467 -15.97 -14.86 -41.80
N ALA A 468 -16.73 -15.32 -42.79
CA ALA A 468 -18.20 -15.22 -42.81
C ALA A 468 -18.90 -16.58 -42.54
N GLY A 469 -18.15 -17.67 -42.38
CA GLY A 469 -18.70 -19.04 -42.49
C GLY A 469 -19.31 -19.66 -41.21
N TYR A 470 -18.90 -19.23 -40.02
CA TYR A 470 -19.42 -19.74 -38.73
C TYR A 470 -19.12 -18.75 -37.59
N ALA A 471 -19.83 -18.83 -36.46
CA ALA A 471 -19.62 -17.95 -35.30
C ALA A 471 -18.45 -18.42 -34.42
N GLY A 472 -18.39 -19.71 -34.14
CA GLY A 472 -17.35 -20.38 -33.37
C GLY A 472 -17.31 -21.86 -33.70
N MET A 473 -16.21 -22.53 -33.36
CA MET A 473 -16.09 -23.98 -33.43
C MET A 473 -15.07 -24.46 -32.40
N ALA A 474 -15.40 -25.52 -31.67
CA ALA A 474 -14.51 -26.21 -30.77
C ALA A 474 -14.19 -27.64 -31.25
N SER A 475 -12.99 -28.07 -30.92
CA SER A 475 -12.51 -29.45 -31.01
C SER A 475 -11.62 -29.72 -29.78
N PRO A 476 -11.26 -30.96 -29.44
CA PRO A 476 -10.45 -31.24 -28.26
C PRO A 476 -9.21 -30.35 -28.16
N GLY A 477 -9.20 -29.48 -27.15
CA GLY A 477 -8.14 -28.51 -26.88
C GLY A 477 -7.94 -27.37 -27.90
N HIS A 478 -8.82 -27.19 -28.88
CA HIS A 478 -8.72 -26.11 -29.87
C HIS A 478 -10.06 -25.43 -30.11
N VAL A 479 -10.08 -24.10 -29.92
CA VAL A 479 -11.21 -23.23 -30.29
C VAL A 479 -10.85 -22.32 -31.44
N ARG A 480 -11.80 -22.15 -32.37
CA ARG A 480 -11.75 -21.18 -33.46
C ARG A 480 -12.91 -20.20 -33.27
N LEU A 481 -12.58 -18.93 -33.10
CA LEU A 481 -13.57 -17.86 -32.97
C LEU A 481 -13.55 -17.01 -34.23
N ASN A 482 -14.74 -16.70 -34.74
CA ASN A 482 -14.88 -15.70 -35.78
C ASN A 482 -15.13 -14.34 -35.15
N CYS A 483 -14.20 -13.41 -35.34
CA CYS A 483 -14.19 -12.10 -34.71
C CYS A 483 -14.72 -10.99 -35.64
N GLY A 484 -14.90 -11.26 -36.93
CA GLY A 484 -15.45 -10.32 -37.92
C GLY A 484 -14.95 -8.87 -37.78
N ARG A 485 -15.81 -7.90 -38.07
CA ARG A 485 -15.57 -6.46 -37.76
C ARG A 485 -15.94 -6.08 -36.32
N GLY A 486 -16.60 -6.96 -35.58
CA GLY A 486 -17.18 -6.68 -34.25
C GLY A 486 -16.30 -7.05 -33.06
N GLY A 487 -15.14 -7.66 -33.29
CA GLY A 487 -14.25 -8.15 -32.24
C GLY A 487 -14.69 -9.50 -31.66
N ILE A 488 -14.16 -9.86 -30.50
CA ILE A 488 -14.52 -11.13 -29.85
C ILE A 488 -15.94 -11.03 -29.29
N SER A 489 -16.79 -12.01 -29.65
CA SER A 489 -18.10 -12.23 -29.04
C SER A 489 -17.95 -13.06 -27.77
N PRO A 490 -18.17 -12.49 -26.56
CA PRO A 490 -17.97 -13.21 -25.30
C PRO A 490 -18.86 -14.44 -25.17
N GLY A 491 -20.14 -14.32 -25.56
CA GLY A 491 -21.09 -15.43 -25.51
C GLY A 491 -20.66 -16.61 -26.38
N VAL A 492 -20.18 -16.32 -27.59
CA VAL A 492 -19.67 -17.37 -28.50
C VAL A 492 -18.39 -17.97 -27.94
N ALA A 493 -17.44 -17.15 -27.48
CA ALA A 493 -16.21 -17.66 -26.87
C ALA A 493 -16.49 -18.62 -25.70
N ARG A 494 -17.42 -18.24 -24.82
CA ARG A 494 -17.82 -19.07 -23.68
C ARG A 494 -18.58 -20.33 -24.08
N HIS A 495 -19.44 -20.26 -25.08
CA HIS A 495 -20.08 -21.44 -25.67
C HIS A 495 -19.01 -22.44 -26.12
N GLU A 496 -18.03 -22.00 -26.91
CA GLU A 496 -16.96 -22.88 -27.38
C GLU A 496 -16.06 -23.39 -26.23
N PHE A 497 -15.84 -22.61 -25.16
CA PHE A 497 -15.14 -23.09 -23.97
C PHE A 497 -15.94 -24.11 -23.18
N GLY A 498 -17.27 -24.03 -23.21
CA GLY A 498 -18.16 -25.08 -22.71
C GLY A 498 -17.90 -26.42 -23.40
N HIS A 499 -17.72 -26.40 -24.73
CA HIS A 499 -17.36 -27.60 -25.50
C HIS A 499 -15.99 -28.16 -25.09
N ILE A 500 -14.99 -27.31 -24.85
CA ILE A 500 -13.68 -27.75 -24.36
C ILE A 500 -13.81 -28.54 -23.05
N ARG A 501 -14.63 -28.06 -22.12
CA ARG A 501 -14.86 -28.79 -20.87
C ARG A 501 -15.66 -30.06 -21.10
N ASP A 502 -16.68 -30.02 -21.95
CA ASP A 502 -17.48 -31.19 -22.31
C ASP A 502 -16.63 -32.31 -22.92
N PHE A 503 -15.64 -32.00 -23.76
CA PHE A 503 -14.69 -33.01 -24.28
C PHE A 503 -13.92 -33.74 -23.17
N VAL A 504 -13.73 -33.11 -22.01
CA VAL A 504 -13.00 -33.69 -20.87
C VAL A 504 -13.92 -34.49 -19.96
N VAL A 505 -15.10 -33.97 -19.63
CA VAL A 505 -15.98 -34.57 -18.59
C VAL A 505 -17.30 -35.13 -19.12
N GLY A 506 -17.76 -34.69 -20.29
CA GLY A 506 -19.07 -35.03 -20.86
C GLY A 506 -19.04 -35.79 -22.19
N TRP A 507 -17.87 -36.01 -22.79
CA TRP A 507 -17.73 -36.73 -24.07
C TRP A 507 -18.33 -38.14 -24.03
N ASN A 508 -18.20 -38.83 -22.89
CA ASN A 508 -18.83 -40.13 -22.67
C ASN A 508 -20.24 -39.94 -22.12
N ARG A 509 -21.26 -40.45 -22.82
CA ARG A 509 -22.68 -40.43 -22.38
C ARG A 509 -22.91 -41.03 -20.98
N ASN A 510 -22.04 -41.95 -20.57
CA ASN A 510 -22.09 -42.59 -19.25
C ASN A 510 -21.22 -41.89 -18.19
N SER A 511 -20.64 -40.73 -18.47
CA SER A 511 -19.84 -39.98 -17.50
C SER A 511 -20.67 -39.54 -16.29
N GLU A 512 -20.00 -39.31 -15.16
CA GLU A 512 -20.68 -38.81 -13.95
C GLU A 512 -21.36 -37.46 -14.20
N PHE A 513 -20.70 -36.58 -14.97
CA PHE A 513 -21.27 -35.31 -15.40
C PHE A 513 -22.59 -35.49 -16.15
N ASN A 514 -22.62 -36.34 -17.19
CA ASN A 514 -23.85 -36.55 -17.97
C ASN A 514 -24.97 -37.13 -17.11
N ARG A 515 -24.66 -38.07 -16.21
CA ARG A 515 -25.65 -38.61 -15.27
C ARG A 515 -26.24 -37.52 -14.39
N ASP A 516 -25.40 -36.67 -13.78
CA ASP A 516 -25.88 -35.57 -12.95
C ASP A 516 -26.62 -34.50 -13.78
N TRP A 517 -26.09 -34.10 -14.93
CA TRP A 517 -26.69 -33.11 -15.83
C TRP A 517 -28.09 -33.49 -16.30
N TYR A 518 -28.26 -34.71 -16.82
CA TYR A 518 -29.56 -35.17 -17.29
C TYR A 518 -30.53 -35.46 -16.15
N SER A 519 -30.03 -35.78 -14.96
CA SER A 519 -30.88 -36.03 -13.79
C SER A 519 -31.58 -34.77 -13.22
N VAL A 520 -31.04 -33.57 -13.44
CA VAL A 520 -31.60 -32.32 -12.86
C VAL A 520 -32.52 -31.55 -13.80
N GLY A 521 -32.77 -32.05 -15.02
CA GLY A 521 -33.60 -31.33 -16.00
C GLY A 521 -34.01 -32.08 -17.27
N GLY A 522 -33.71 -33.38 -17.39
CA GLY A 522 -33.97 -34.18 -18.60
C GLY A 522 -33.04 -33.86 -19.78
N ASN A 523 -33.23 -34.57 -20.91
CA ASN A 523 -32.39 -34.48 -22.11
C ASN A 523 -32.37 -33.09 -22.79
N ARG A 524 -33.32 -32.21 -22.48
CA ARG A 524 -33.39 -30.82 -22.98
C ARG A 524 -33.89 -29.91 -21.88
N GLY A 525 -33.11 -28.90 -21.51
CA GLY A 525 -33.50 -27.92 -20.50
C GLY A 525 -34.71 -27.09 -20.94
N PRO A 526 -35.44 -26.45 -20.01
CA PRO A 526 -36.60 -25.61 -20.32
C PRO A 526 -36.29 -24.43 -21.26
N HIS A 527 -35.01 -24.10 -21.48
CA HIS A 527 -34.56 -22.91 -22.23
C HIS A 527 -33.78 -23.23 -23.52
N THR A 528 -33.42 -24.50 -23.75
CA THR A 528 -32.66 -24.96 -24.92
C THR A 528 -33.53 -25.69 -25.96
N ARG A 529 -34.83 -25.85 -25.68
CA ARG A 529 -35.80 -26.56 -26.55
C ARG A 529 -35.83 -26.10 -28.00
N ASN A 530 -35.54 -24.82 -28.28
CA ASN A 530 -35.59 -24.25 -29.63
C ASN A 530 -34.30 -24.42 -30.44
N TYR A 531 -33.19 -24.88 -29.83
CA TYR A 531 -31.90 -24.99 -30.53
C TYR A 531 -31.69 -26.31 -31.28
N GLY A 532 -32.59 -27.29 -31.15
CA GLY A 532 -32.57 -28.51 -31.98
C GLY A 532 -31.43 -29.51 -31.74
N TYR A 533 -30.37 -29.15 -31.01
CA TYR A 533 -29.16 -29.98 -30.87
C TYR A 533 -29.21 -31.05 -29.76
N SER A 534 -28.38 -32.08 -29.90
CA SER A 534 -28.19 -33.19 -28.94
C SER A 534 -26.90 -33.04 -28.13
N GLY A 535 -26.93 -33.31 -26.83
CA GLY A 535 -25.73 -33.51 -26.00
C GLY A 535 -24.93 -32.24 -25.70
N ALA A 536 -23.74 -32.16 -26.26
CA ALA A 536 -22.72 -31.12 -26.01
C ALA A 536 -23.19 -29.69 -26.26
N GLU A 537 -24.05 -29.47 -27.25
CA GLU A 537 -24.59 -28.14 -27.56
C GLU A 537 -25.57 -27.63 -26.48
N ASP A 538 -26.30 -28.52 -25.78
CA ASP A 538 -27.18 -28.14 -24.66
C ASP A 538 -26.35 -27.57 -23.50
N THR A 539 -25.24 -28.24 -23.19
CA THR A 539 -24.32 -27.85 -22.13
C THR A 539 -23.62 -26.54 -22.47
N SER A 540 -23.07 -26.42 -23.67
CA SER A 540 -22.35 -25.22 -24.12
C SER A 540 -23.26 -23.99 -24.23
N THR A 541 -24.51 -24.18 -24.69
CA THR A 541 -25.50 -23.11 -24.71
C THR A 541 -25.88 -22.68 -23.29
N PHE A 542 -25.96 -23.61 -22.34
CA PHE A 542 -26.22 -23.25 -20.94
C PHE A 542 -25.05 -22.47 -20.33
N VAL A 543 -23.79 -22.77 -20.70
CA VAL A 543 -22.62 -21.96 -20.30
C VAL A 543 -22.77 -20.53 -20.83
N GLU A 544 -23.18 -20.37 -22.09
CA GLU A 544 -23.42 -19.04 -22.66
C GLU A 544 -24.53 -18.29 -21.90
N MET A 545 -25.61 -18.97 -21.50
CA MET A 545 -26.74 -18.37 -20.78
C MET A 545 -26.35 -17.76 -19.43
N VAL A 546 -25.42 -18.37 -18.71
CA VAL A 546 -24.90 -17.89 -17.41
C VAL A 546 -24.52 -16.41 -17.44
N TYR A 547 -24.00 -15.96 -18.57
CA TYR A 547 -23.42 -14.63 -18.74
C TYR A 547 -24.33 -13.64 -19.47
N ARG A 548 -25.62 -13.97 -19.62
CA ARG A 548 -26.68 -13.07 -20.11
C ARG A 548 -27.62 -12.75 -18.94
N ASP A 549 -28.00 -11.48 -18.74
CA ASP A 549 -28.93 -11.09 -17.67
C ASP A 549 -30.36 -11.57 -17.92
N SER A 550 -30.73 -11.69 -19.20
CA SER A 550 -32.02 -12.20 -19.62
C SER A 550 -31.85 -13.16 -20.79
N TRP A 551 -32.72 -14.17 -20.84
CA TRP A 551 -32.79 -15.07 -21.99
C TRP A 551 -34.08 -14.84 -22.75
N HIS A 552 -33.98 -14.15 -23.88
CA HIS A 552 -35.03 -14.16 -24.90
C HIS A 552 -34.74 -15.34 -25.82
N GLY A 553 -35.47 -16.44 -25.64
CA GLY A 553 -35.35 -17.58 -26.53
C GLY A 553 -35.59 -17.16 -27.98
N GLY A 554 -34.80 -17.73 -28.89
CA GLY A 554 -34.92 -17.45 -30.32
C GLY A 554 -36.38 -17.59 -30.79
N ARG A 555 -36.78 -16.71 -31.72
CA ARG A 555 -38.11 -16.56 -32.31
C ARG A 555 -38.82 -17.91 -32.50
N GLY A 556 -39.71 -18.25 -31.57
CA GLY A 556 -40.53 -19.46 -31.63
C GLY A 556 -41.48 -19.50 -30.44
N ALA A 557 -42.78 -19.53 -30.71
CA ALA A 557 -43.85 -19.59 -29.71
C ALA A 557 -43.68 -20.85 -28.84
N GLY A 558 -43.05 -20.71 -27.68
CA GLY A 558 -42.77 -21.83 -26.77
C GLY A 558 -41.50 -21.68 -25.93
N SER A 559 -40.60 -20.73 -26.23
CA SER A 559 -39.44 -20.47 -25.36
C SER A 559 -39.88 -19.76 -24.08
N ARG A 560 -39.74 -20.42 -22.94
CA ARG A 560 -39.88 -19.77 -21.64
C ARG A 560 -38.65 -18.90 -21.42
N THR A 561 -38.85 -17.61 -21.21
CA THR A 561 -37.82 -16.61 -20.95
C THR A 561 -37.87 -16.24 -19.47
N PHE A 562 -36.73 -16.14 -18.79
CA PHE A 562 -36.66 -15.47 -17.48
C PHE A 562 -35.96 -14.13 -17.64
N ARG A 563 -36.34 -13.13 -16.83
CA ARG A 563 -35.85 -11.76 -16.93
C ARG A 563 -34.58 -11.52 -16.12
N SER A 564 -34.34 -12.33 -15.09
CA SER A 564 -33.12 -12.28 -14.26
C SER A 564 -32.80 -13.63 -13.60
N TRP A 565 -31.54 -13.81 -13.17
CA TRP A 565 -31.13 -14.96 -12.36
C TRP A 565 -31.87 -15.05 -11.02
N GLU A 566 -32.17 -13.90 -10.41
CA GLU A 566 -32.99 -13.81 -9.20
C GLU A 566 -34.38 -14.44 -9.45
N GLU A 567 -35.07 -14.05 -10.53
CA GLU A 567 -36.36 -14.63 -10.92
C GLU A 567 -36.22 -16.13 -11.17
N ALA A 568 -35.25 -16.54 -11.99
CA ALA A 568 -35.05 -17.93 -12.42
C ALA A 568 -34.81 -18.90 -11.26
N LEU A 569 -34.13 -18.43 -10.21
CA LEU A 569 -33.82 -19.23 -9.03
C LEU A 569 -34.84 -19.07 -7.90
N SER A 570 -35.75 -18.09 -7.98
CA SER A 570 -36.79 -17.87 -6.97
C SER A 570 -37.83 -18.99 -6.99
N SER A 571 -38.44 -19.28 -5.83
CA SER A 571 -39.52 -20.29 -5.73
C SER A 571 -40.75 -19.97 -6.60
N GLY A 572 -40.93 -18.70 -6.99
CA GLY A 572 -41.97 -18.26 -7.90
C GLY A 572 -41.80 -18.75 -9.34
N TYR A 573 -40.59 -19.18 -9.74
CA TYR A 573 -40.34 -19.73 -11.07
C TYR A 573 -40.55 -21.25 -11.08
N SER A 574 -41.39 -21.77 -11.98
CA SER A 574 -41.81 -23.19 -11.95
C SER A 574 -40.67 -24.20 -12.14
N TYR A 575 -39.51 -23.78 -12.67
CA TYR A 575 -38.34 -24.64 -12.85
C TYR A 575 -37.14 -24.28 -11.98
N HIS A 576 -37.34 -23.50 -10.91
CA HIS A 576 -36.23 -23.00 -10.10
C HIS A 576 -35.35 -24.12 -9.54
N LYS A 577 -35.92 -25.26 -9.15
CA LYS A 577 -35.15 -26.41 -8.64
C LYS A 577 -34.24 -27.01 -9.70
N GLN A 578 -34.73 -27.16 -10.93
CA GLN A 578 -33.97 -27.69 -12.06
C GLN A 578 -32.86 -26.71 -12.47
N ILE A 579 -33.13 -25.41 -12.46
CA ILE A 579 -32.12 -24.38 -12.76
C ILE A 579 -31.04 -24.34 -11.68
N ARG A 580 -31.43 -24.33 -10.39
CA ARG A 580 -30.49 -24.44 -9.27
C ARG A 580 -29.61 -25.69 -9.40
N GLY A 581 -30.21 -26.84 -9.71
CA GLY A 581 -29.50 -28.09 -9.96
C GLY A 581 -28.50 -27.98 -11.12
N ARG A 582 -28.90 -27.41 -12.26
CA ARG A 582 -28.01 -27.22 -13.43
C ARG A 582 -26.84 -26.29 -13.14
N VAL A 583 -27.07 -25.16 -12.46
CA VAL A 583 -25.99 -24.26 -12.02
C VAL A 583 -25.03 -25.00 -11.07
N ALA A 584 -25.56 -25.76 -10.11
CA ALA A 584 -24.75 -26.54 -9.17
C ALA A 584 -23.92 -27.64 -9.86
N VAL A 585 -24.47 -28.35 -10.86
CA VAL A 585 -23.71 -29.31 -11.68
C VAL A 585 -22.57 -28.60 -12.41
N PHE A 586 -22.82 -27.43 -13.01
CA PHE A 586 -21.78 -26.71 -13.74
C PHE A 586 -20.62 -26.24 -12.86
N VAL A 587 -20.92 -25.80 -11.65
CA VAL A 587 -19.89 -25.51 -10.64
C VAL A 587 -19.14 -26.78 -10.26
N LYS A 588 -19.85 -27.87 -9.88
CA LYS A 588 -19.25 -29.15 -9.47
C LYS A 588 -18.25 -29.69 -10.49
N TYR A 589 -18.56 -29.58 -11.78
CA TYR A 589 -17.73 -30.14 -12.85
C TYR A 589 -16.84 -29.11 -13.55
N GLY A 590 -16.71 -27.87 -13.05
CA GLY A 590 -15.77 -26.89 -13.58
C GLY A 590 -16.14 -26.30 -14.95
N PHE A 591 -17.43 -26.21 -15.27
CA PHE A 591 -17.94 -25.39 -16.38
C PHE A 591 -18.13 -23.92 -15.96
N MET A 592 -18.23 -23.67 -14.65
CA MET A 592 -18.38 -22.37 -14.01
C MET A 592 -17.48 -22.28 -12.78
N THR A 593 -16.95 -21.09 -12.47
CA THR A 593 -16.13 -20.88 -11.26
C THR A 593 -17.00 -20.88 -10.01
N GLU A 594 -16.44 -21.23 -8.85
CA GLU A 594 -17.17 -21.14 -7.58
C GLU A 594 -17.62 -19.70 -7.26
N ALA A 595 -16.80 -18.69 -7.60
CA ALA A 595 -17.14 -17.29 -7.44
C ALA A 595 -18.40 -16.89 -8.23
N GLU A 596 -18.53 -17.39 -9.46
CA GLU A 596 -19.70 -17.13 -10.30
C GLU A 596 -20.95 -17.87 -9.79
N GLY A 597 -20.77 -19.10 -9.30
CA GLY A 597 -21.83 -19.82 -8.57
C GLY A 597 -22.32 -19.03 -7.36
N LYS A 598 -21.40 -18.56 -6.51
CA LYS A 598 -21.70 -17.72 -5.33
C LYS A 598 -22.46 -16.45 -5.72
N ARG A 599 -22.07 -15.78 -6.81
CA ARG A 599 -22.75 -14.60 -7.35
C ARG A 599 -24.19 -14.94 -7.73
N ILE A 600 -24.39 -15.96 -8.57
CA ILE A 600 -25.70 -16.33 -9.11
C ILE A 600 -26.68 -16.76 -8.02
N PHE A 601 -26.26 -17.63 -7.11
CA PHE A 601 -27.09 -18.02 -5.97
C PHE A 601 -27.33 -16.83 -5.01
N GLY A 602 -26.30 -16.01 -4.77
CA GLY A 602 -26.39 -14.81 -3.95
C GLY A 602 -27.42 -13.80 -4.45
N LEU A 603 -27.60 -13.64 -5.77
CA LEU A 603 -28.64 -12.78 -6.36
C LEU A 603 -30.06 -13.18 -5.92
N ALA A 604 -30.29 -14.46 -5.61
CA ALA A 604 -31.56 -14.97 -5.11
C ALA A 604 -31.59 -15.13 -3.58
N GLY A 605 -30.60 -14.59 -2.86
CA GLY A 605 -30.46 -14.74 -1.41
C GLY A 605 -30.17 -16.18 -0.97
N LEU A 606 -29.65 -17.02 -1.87
CA LEU A 606 -29.40 -18.43 -1.61
C LEU A 606 -27.96 -18.64 -1.10
N PRO A 607 -27.75 -19.46 -0.05
CA PRO A 607 -26.41 -19.75 0.46
C PRO A 607 -25.61 -20.59 -0.54
N PHE A 608 -24.29 -20.42 -0.52
CA PHE A 608 -23.39 -21.11 -1.43
C PHE A 608 -22.17 -21.67 -0.71
N ASP A 609 -22.08 -22.99 -0.67
CA ASP A 609 -20.93 -23.78 -0.24
C ASP A 609 -21.01 -25.19 -0.85
N ARG A 610 -20.00 -26.04 -0.60
CA ARG A 610 -19.95 -27.40 -1.16
C ARG A 610 -21.14 -28.29 -0.73
N SER A 611 -21.66 -28.10 0.48
CA SER A 611 -22.84 -28.85 0.96
C SER A 611 -24.11 -28.40 0.22
N MET A 612 -24.24 -27.10 -0.03
CA MET A 612 -25.35 -26.51 -0.76
C MET A 612 -25.36 -26.92 -2.24
N ILE A 613 -24.18 -27.03 -2.89
CA ILE A 613 -24.07 -27.55 -4.26
C ILE A 613 -24.74 -28.93 -4.37
N ASN A 614 -24.39 -29.87 -3.49
CA ASN A 614 -24.97 -31.21 -3.49
C ASN A 614 -26.48 -31.18 -3.22
N LYS A 615 -26.92 -30.33 -2.27
CA LYS A 615 -28.34 -30.14 -1.99
C LYS A 615 -29.11 -29.66 -3.21
N TYR A 616 -28.61 -28.64 -3.94
CA TYR A 616 -29.27 -28.12 -5.13
C TYR A 616 -29.35 -29.15 -6.27
N ILE A 617 -28.33 -29.99 -6.43
CA ILE A 617 -28.37 -31.11 -7.38
C ILE A 617 -29.49 -32.08 -7.00
N GLN A 618 -29.64 -32.44 -5.73
CA GLN A 618 -30.71 -33.34 -5.28
C GLN A 618 -32.10 -32.70 -5.39
N GLU A 619 -32.25 -31.42 -5.05
CA GLU A 619 -33.51 -30.68 -5.25
C GLU A 619 -33.96 -30.69 -6.72
N GLY A 620 -33.02 -30.52 -7.65
CA GLY A 620 -33.27 -30.60 -9.08
C GLY A 620 -33.76 -31.99 -9.53
N LYS A 621 -33.16 -33.06 -8.99
CA LYS A 621 -33.55 -34.47 -9.26
C LYS A 621 -34.98 -34.78 -8.81
N VAL A 622 -35.39 -34.28 -7.65
CA VAL A 622 -36.74 -34.51 -7.11
C VAL A 622 -37.81 -33.72 -7.88
N GLY A 623 -37.45 -32.54 -8.41
CA GLY A 623 -38.34 -31.71 -9.22
C GLY A 623 -38.54 -32.23 -10.65
N SER A 624 -37.67 -33.10 -11.16
CA SER A 624 -37.74 -33.64 -12.52
C SER A 624 -38.64 -34.89 -12.61
N GLY A 625 -39.83 -34.86 -11.98
CA GLY A 625 -40.87 -35.91 -12.05
C GLY A 625 -41.41 -36.23 -13.46
N TYR A 626 -40.63 -35.98 -14.51
CA TYR A 626 -40.68 -36.68 -15.78
C TYR A 626 -40.26 -38.14 -15.53
N THR A 627 -41.22 -38.94 -15.10
CA THR A 627 -41.18 -40.39 -15.27
C THR A 627 -40.88 -40.68 -16.74
N GLY A 628 -39.94 -41.57 -16.99
CA GLY A 628 -39.51 -41.95 -18.33
C GLY A 628 -40.68 -42.41 -19.19
N GLY A 629 -41.22 -41.50 -19.99
CA GLY A 629 -41.86 -41.86 -21.24
C GLY A 629 -40.75 -42.38 -22.15
N ARG A 630 -40.56 -43.71 -22.15
CA ARG A 630 -40.00 -44.42 -23.30
C ARG A 630 -40.90 -44.10 -24.51
N SER A 631 -40.68 -42.98 -25.19
CA SER A 631 -41.06 -42.87 -26.59
C SER A 631 -39.91 -43.48 -27.38
N GLY A 632 -40.11 -44.73 -27.79
CA GLY A 632 -39.31 -45.34 -28.83
C GLY A 632 -39.39 -44.47 -30.07
N TRP A 633 -38.33 -43.71 -30.33
CA TRP A 633 -37.93 -43.35 -31.67
C TRP A 633 -36.65 -44.11 -31.92
N GLY A 634 -36.75 -45.16 -32.74
CA GLY A 634 -35.61 -45.94 -33.17
C GLY A 634 -34.57 -45.03 -33.82
N TRP A 635 -33.35 -45.09 -33.32
CA TRP A 635 -32.17 -44.48 -33.92
C TRP A 635 -31.16 -45.58 -34.25
N ASN A 636 -31.62 -46.56 -35.03
CA ASN A 636 -30.76 -47.28 -35.96
C ASN A 636 -30.98 -46.58 -37.31
N ASN A 637 -29.93 -46.05 -37.92
CA ASN A 637 -29.82 -45.45 -39.27
C ASN A 637 -29.33 -43.99 -39.30
N TRP A 638 -28.22 -43.66 -38.65
CA TRP A 638 -27.42 -42.46 -38.98
C TRP A 638 -25.91 -42.74 -39.00
N TRP A 639 -25.53 -43.98 -39.31
CA TRP A 639 -24.17 -44.36 -39.69
C TRP A 639 -24.24 -45.25 -40.93
N ASN A 640 -24.19 -44.59 -42.09
CA ASN A 640 -23.53 -45.02 -43.31
C ASN A 640 -23.09 -43.76 -44.05
#